data_AF-A0A956J6Z6-F1
#
_entry.id   AF-A0A956J6Z6-F1
#
_cell.length_a   1.000
_cell.length_b   1.000
_cell.length_c   1.000
_cell.angle_alpha   90.00
_cell.angle_beta   90.00
_cell.angle_gamma   90.00
#
_symmetry.space_group_name_H-M   'P 1'
#
loop_
_entity.id
_entity.type
_entity.pdbx_description
1 polymer ?
#
loop_
_entity_poly.entity_id
_entity_poly.type
_entity_poly.pdbx_seq_one_letter_code
_entity_poly.pdbx_strand_id
1 'polypeptide(L)'
;MAKYAQRFSSLLVLTCVALPAACGSEADPVPDESTSATQQAFSNCVKSLEGEGDYNVGWVGLQTDGTLWRGFPAQKYEGLDQIESIGSIDGEALTWCVVRSDHTAWCWGANGSGQVGNGNTIQQADPVQITALGNQVKEVVTSNDFSCALKLDNTVWCWGDNSAAQLGTATPSQSLTPVQIGALGNTVEQISAGFLHACAKKSDDTLWCWGNNSFGEIGRGDFNNPQVGPIQVMSNVDKVSAGGFFTCAIDNAKKLYCWGDNADGHVGVGNTTNQPSPLEVTTIGTVNEVDASVRSACAIKADTTVWCWGWQDHGRLGDGVDADAPVTTPQPVSGSLGTTGGAVSIHAKEGSACVVTSTNELMCWGSGNFLDGQGPSNVPIAIDFCGLPRLNSITPSVGSTLGGTQVSFFGENFTANTRVFFSDTEATAVSFVNSGEVRATAPAYFESTVDVRIENPGSKRGVLKQAFSFQPPPEVYQALPTSGPLAGGTLVTLQGSSLKTGLGVSFGGTPASNVTLVSATEATAVAPAHAAGFVNILVTNSDGQTDQLDNGFQYKAAPATTSVAPNSGAAGIQVILTGTDYEWNTIVRVDGTEVTGTFVDPTTIGINMPAHADGPVPIEVENADGQKSTLSNAFTYDATGSGGTGGTSSTGGAAAGGNAGTAGSSTGGTGNAGAGGSGNSGAGGNAGDGGSNSSGGSGNSSSTGGSVSAGGSVSAGGSVSAGGSVSAGGSVSTGGSAGTSNGANTDDSSVKCYCSTPGAGSASSSALGTWVLGFVVAGAGLARRRKTRAAARLS
;
A
#
# COMPACT_ATOMS: atom_id res chain seq x y z
N MET A 1 52.30 -55.01 -4.18
CA MET A 1 51.65 -55.51 -5.42
C MET A 1 50.16 -55.65 -5.10
N ALA A 2 49.14 -55.23 -5.86
CA ALA A 2 48.99 -54.38 -7.06
C ALA A 2 47.45 -54.10 -7.20
N LYS A 3 46.88 -53.11 -7.93
CA LYS A 3 47.36 -51.99 -8.78
C LYS A 3 46.16 -50.99 -8.93
N TYR A 4 46.38 -49.67 -8.90
CA TYR A 4 45.48 -48.59 -9.42
C TYR A 4 44.11 -48.39 -8.69
N ALA A 5 43.42 -47.23 -8.72
CA ALA A 5 43.82 -45.83 -8.99
C ALA A 5 42.73 -44.79 -8.57
N GLN A 6 43.15 -43.52 -8.36
CA GLN A 6 42.41 -42.24 -8.48
C GLN A 6 41.19 -41.98 -7.53
N ARG A 7 41.10 -40.86 -6.78
CA ARG A 7 40.99 -39.39 -7.11
C ARG A 7 39.60 -39.02 -7.71
N PHE A 8 38.96 -37.87 -7.39
CA PHE A 8 39.41 -36.59 -6.81
C PHE A 8 38.41 -36.02 -5.79
N SER A 9 38.90 -35.19 -4.85
CA SER A 9 38.22 -33.99 -4.31
C SER A 9 39.31 -33.04 -3.78
N SER A 10 39.22 -31.74 -4.06
CA SER A 10 40.29 -30.75 -3.79
C SER A 10 39.95 -29.85 -2.59
N LEU A 11 40.99 -29.37 -1.90
CA LEU A 11 40.88 -28.51 -0.73
C LEU A 11 41.67 -27.20 -0.93
N LEU A 12 41.04 -26.06 -0.63
CA LEU A 12 41.70 -24.77 -0.32
C LEU A 12 40.62 -23.92 0.41
N VAL A 13 40.59 -23.85 1.74
CA VAL A 13 41.50 -23.07 2.62
C VAL A 13 41.43 -21.57 2.34
N LEU A 14 40.74 -20.85 3.23
CA LEU A 14 41.04 -19.46 3.58
C LEU A 14 40.97 -19.30 5.11
N THR A 15 41.53 -18.21 5.64
CA THR A 15 41.97 -18.12 7.05
C THR A 15 41.01 -17.36 7.96
N CYS A 16 40.78 -17.87 9.17
CA CYS A 16 40.20 -17.08 10.25
C CYS A 16 41.21 -16.04 10.78
N VAL A 17 40.76 -14.78 10.90
CA VAL A 17 41.38 -13.75 11.75
C VAL A 17 40.38 -13.44 12.85
N ALA A 18 40.85 -13.38 14.10
CA ALA A 18 40.00 -13.14 15.27
C ALA A 18 40.35 -11.82 15.96
N LEU A 19 39.34 -10.96 16.13
CA LEU A 19 39.35 -9.79 17.00
C LEU A 19 38.00 -9.72 17.75
N PRO A 20 37.91 -9.00 18.88
CA PRO A 20 37.11 -9.47 20.01
C PRO A 20 35.64 -9.05 19.98
N ALA A 21 34.82 -9.82 20.70
CA ALA A 21 33.45 -9.45 21.02
C ALA A 21 33.41 -8.24 21.97
N ALA A 22 32.56 -7.27 21.63
CA ALA A 22 32.09 -6.26 22.57
C ALA A 22 30.68 -6.65 23.04
N CYS A 23 30.40 -6.50 24.33
CA CYS A 23 29.04 -6.68 24.84
C CYS A 23 28.20 -5.44 24.48
N GLY A 24 27.37 -5.55 23.44
CA GLY A 24 26.21 -4.69 23.26
C GLY A 24 25.07 -5.18 24.16
N SER A 25 24.57 -4.32 25.03
CA SER A 25 23.24 -4.46 25.63
C SER A 25 22.18 -3.90 24.67
N GLU A 26 20.93 -4.26 24.92
CA GLU A 26 19.76 -3.99 24.06
C GLU A 26 19.78 -4.86 22.79
N ALA A 27 18.75 -5.69 22.65
CA ALA A 27 18.41 -6.32 21.39
C ALA A 27 17.50 -5.34 20.65
N ASP A 28 17.91 -4.89 19.47
CA ASP A 28 17.02 -4.13 18.60
C ASP A 28 15.73 -4.95 18.36
N PRO A 29 14.53 -4.33 18.45
CA PRO A 29 13.32 -5.00 18.03
C PRO A 29 13.43 -5.30 16.53
N VAL A 30 13.28 -6.57 16.16
CA VAL A 30 13.20 -6.95 14.75
C VAL A 30 12.03 -6.17 14.13
N PRO A 31 12.23 -5.44 13.03
CA PRO A 31 11.17 -4.62 12.44
C PRO A 31 10.02 -5.52 11.98
N ASP A 32 8.80 -5.12 12.34
CA ASP A 32 7.60 -5.92 12.12
C ASP A 32 7.08 -5.80 10.68
N GLU A 33 7.86 -6.33 9.74
CA GLU A 33 7.44 -6.44 8.34
C GLU A 33 6.31 -7.47 8.15
N SER A 34 6.24 -8.46 9.05
CA SER A 34 5.24 -9.56 9.07
C SER A 34 3.80 -9.08 9.19
N THR A 35 3.48 -8.22 10.17
CA THR A 35 2.12 -7.65 10.25
C THR A 35 1.88 -6.67 9.11
N SER A 36 2.89 -5.89 8.71
CA SER A 36 2.75 -4.90 7.63
C SER A 36 2.37 -5.52 6.28
N ALA A 37 2.89 -6.71 5.95
CA ALA A 37 2.53 -7.46 4.76
C ALA A 37 1.13 -8.09 4.87
N THR A 38 0.77 -8.61 6.04
CA THR A 38 -0.53 -9.24 6.29
C THR A 38 -1.67 -8.21 6.32
N GLN A 39 -1.44 -7.02 6.88
CA GLN A 39 -2.36 -5.88 6.82
C GLN A 39 -2.51 -5.33 5.39
N GLN A 40 -1.47 -5.39 4.55
CA GLN A 40 -1.58 -5.01 3.13
C GLN A 40 -2.38 -6.02 2.30
N ALA A 41 -2.34 -7.31 2.66
CA ALA A 41 -3.16 -8.34 2.02
C ALA A 41 -4.66 -8.15 2.31
N PHE A 42 -5.02 -7.87 3.57
CA PHE A 42 -6.41 -7.65 4.00
C PHE A 42 -6.88 -6.20 3.84
N SER A 43 -6.77 -5.69 2.61
CA SER A 43 -7.31 -4.39 2.23
C SER A 43 -8.85 -4.35 2.09
N ASN A 44 -9.50 -5.51 2.03
CA ASN A 44 -10.94 -5.70 2.09
C ASN A 44 -11.33 -6.57 3.30
N CYS A 45 -12.54 -6.34 3.83
CA CYS A 45 -13.10 -7.07 4.98
C CYS A 45 -13.02 -8.59 4.83
N VAL A 46 -12.67 -9.29 5.91
CA VAL A 46 -12.73 -10.76 5.99
C VAL A 46 -14.19 -11.20 6.17
N LYS A 47 -14.65 -12.12 5.31
CA LYS A 47 -15.97 -12.75 5.33
C LYS A 47 -15.95 -14.12 6.02
N SER A 48 -14.84 -14.86 5.91
CA SER A 48 -14.57 -16.09 6.66
C SER A 48 -13.05 -16.30 6.81
N LEU A 49 -12.62 -16.95 7.89
CA LEU A 49 -11.23 -17.32 8.16
C LEU A 49 -11.18 -18.73 8.74
N GLU A 50 -10.26 -19.55 8.26
CA GLU A 50 -10.20 -20.98 8.56
C GLU A 50 -8.76 -21.50 8.66
N GLY A 51 -8.54 -22.53 9.47
CA GLY A 51 -7.27 -23.24 9.61
C GLY A 51 -6.54 -22.91 10.92
N GLU A 52 -5.55 -23.74 11.24
CA GLU A 52 -4.76 -23.61 12.47
C GLU A 52 -3.67 -22.55 12.30
N GLY A 53 -3.46 -21.68 13.30
CA GLY A 53 -2.42 -20.65 13.26
C GLY A 53 -1.01 -21.13 13.62
N ASP A 54 -0.65 -22.39 13.34
CA ASP A 54 0.70 -22.93 13.61
C ASP A 54 1.64 -22.74 12.40
N TYR A 55 2.94 -22.55 12.65
CA TYR A 55 3.93 -22.03 11.70
C TYR A 55 4.14 -22.86 10.42
N ASN A 56 3.63 -24.09 10.38
CA ASN A 56 3.73 -25.01 9.23
C ASN A 56 2.36 -25.28 8.57
N VAL A 57 1.27 -24.75 9.14
CA VAL A 57 -0.12 -24.97 8.73
C VAL A 57 -0.67 -23.63 8.23
N GLY A 58 -1.07 -23.59 6.96
CA GLY A 58 -1.60 -22.37 6.37
C GLY A 58 -3.07 -22.16 6.71
N TRP A 59 -3.43 -21.00 7.27
CA TRP A 59 -4.81 -20.53 7.25
C TRP A 59 -5.27 -20.24 5.81
N VAL A 60 -6.58 -20.22 5.61
CA VAL A 60 -7.28 -19.81 4.38
C VAL A 60 -8.34 -18.76 4.74
N GLY A 61 -8.36 -17.64 4.03
CA GLY A 61 -9.22 -16.49 4.34
C GLY A 61 -9.98 -16.01 3.11
N LEU A 62 -11.30 -15.86 3.25
CA LEU A 62 -12.19 -15.31 2.23
C LEU A 62 -12.47 -13.84 2.54
N GLN A 63 -12.21 -12.95 1.59
CA GLN A 63 -12.58 -11.53 1.67
C GLN A 63 -13.99 -11.28 1.10
N THR A 64 -14.59 -10.17 1.49
CA THR A 64 -15.95 -9.75 1.06
C THR A 64 -16.07 -9.42 -0.43
N ASP A 65 -14.95 -9.22 -1.14
CA ASP A 65 -14.89 -9.11 -2.59
C ASP A 65 -14.90 -10.48 -3.32
N GLY A 66 -14.92 -11.59 -2.57
CA GLY A 66 -14.87 -12.95 -3.10
C GLY A 66 -13.46 -13.45 -3.43
N THR A 67 -12.40 -12.75 -3.02
CA THR A 67 -11.01 -13.23 -3.17
C THR A 67 -10.59 -14.14 -2.01
N LEU A 68 -9.77 -15.13 -2.32
CA LEU A 68 -9.27 -16.13 -1.38
C LEU A 68 -7.77 -15.94 -1.12
N TRP A 69 -7.36 -16.04 0.13
CA TRP A 69 -6.00 -15.78 0.61
C TRP A 69 -5.48 -16.93 1.50
N ARG A 70 -4.16 -17.06 1.66
CA ARG A 70 -3.51 -18.12 2.44
C ARG A 70 -2.25 -17.69 3.20
N GLY A 71 -2.06 -18.29 4.38
CA GLY A 71 -0.77 -18.48 5.06
C GLY A 71 0.01 -17.24 5.52
N PHE A 72 1.23 -17.45 6.05
CA PHE A 72 2.14 -16.39 6.46
C PHE A 72 3.44 -16.43 5.64
N PRO A 73 3.85 -15.33 4.95
CA PRO A 73 3.08 -14.09 4.74
C PRO A 73 1.83 -14.34 3.88
N ALA A 74 0.80 -13.51 4.05
CA ALA A 74 -0.46 -13.63 3.33
C ALA A 74 -0.29 -13.55 1.81
N GLN A 75 -0.77 -14.57 1.10
CA GLN A 75 -0.77 -14.65 -0.37
C GLN A 75 -2.17 -14.88 -0.91
N LYS A 76 -2.55 -14.14 -1.97
CA LYS A 76 -3.80 -14.40 -2.70
C LYS A 76 -3.68 -15.67 -3.54
N TYR A 77 -4.75 -16.46 -3.61
CA TYR A 77 -4.89 -17.50 -4.62
C TYR A 77 -5.20 -16.86 -5.98
N GLU A 78 -4.17 -16.69 -6.82
CA GLU A 78 -4.39 -16.16 -8.16
C GLU A 78 -5.13 -17.16 -9.05
N GLY A 79 -6.14 -16.66 -9.79
CA GLY A 79 -7.03 -17.47 -10.61
C GLY A 79 -8.19 -18.16 -9.87
N LEU A 80 -8.29 -18.02 -8.54
CA LEU A 80 -9.40 -18.53 -7.74
C LEU A 80 -10.09 -17.37 -7.00
N ASP A 81 -11.08 -16.80 -7.68
CA ASP A 81 -11.88 -15.66 -7.24
C ASP A 81 -13.39 -15.98 -7.28
N GLN A 82 -14.21 -15.01 -6.86
CA GLN A 82 -15.67 -15.09 -6.80
C GLN A 82 -16.16 -16.24 -5.91
N ILE A 83 -15.48 -16.46 -4.78
CA ILE A 83 -15.85 -17.46 -3.78
C ILE A 83 -17.09 -16.99 -3.01
N GLU A 84 -18.12 -17.82 -2.96
CA GLU A 84 -19.32 -17.57 -2.15
C GLU A 84 -19.19 -18.15 -0.75
N SER A 85 -18.64 -19.36 -0.63
CA SER A 85 -18.38 -20.04 0.64
C SER A 85 -17.09 -20.86 0.57
N ILE A 86 -16.46 -21.03 1.74
CA ILE A 86 -15.46 -22.08 1.96
C ILE A 86 -16.16 -23.23 2.71
N GLY A 87 -15.68 -24.44 2.51
CA GLY A 87 -15.97 -25.62 3.32
C GLY A 87 -14.64 -26.22 3.77
N SER A 88 -14.44 -26.32 5.07
CA SER A 88 -13.16 -26.73 5.67
C SER A 88 -13.30 -27.83 6.72
N ILE A 89 -12.16 -28.41 7.05
CA ILE A 89 -11.98 -29.41 8.09
C ILE A 89 -11.74 -28.72 9.43
N ASP A 90 -12.22 -29.37 10.49
CA ASP A 90 -11.59 -29.33 11.81
C ASP A 90 -10.83 -30.66 12.01
N GLY A 91 -9.60 -30.61 12.52
CA GLY A 91 -8.76 -31.79 12.73
C GLY A 91 -7.54 -31.91 11.80
N GLU A 92 -6.68 -32.90 12.09
CA GLU A 92 -5.29 -32.99 11.63
C GLU A 92 -5.07 -33.07 10.10
N ALA A 93 -6.02 -33.61 9.33
CA ALA A 93 -5.84 -33.85 7.89
C ALA A 93 -6.30 -32.68 6.99
N LEU A 94 -5.48 -31.63 6.95
CA LEU A 94 -5.68 -30.40 6.16
C LEU A 94 -6.19 -30.61 4.73
N THR A 95 -7.51 -30.53 4.55
CA THR A 95 -8.20 -30.52 3.25
C THR A 95 -9.14 -29.33 3.24
N TRP A 96 -9.13 -28.57 2.15
CA TRP A 96 -9.97 -27.38 1.97
C TRP A 96 -10.78 -27.51 0.68
N CYS A 97 -11.99 -26.96 0.68
CA CYS A 97 -12.85 -26.82 -0.48
C CYS A 97 -13.47 -25.43 -0.55
N VAL A 98 -13.67 -24.87 -1.73
CA VAL A 98 -14.47 -23.64 -1.94
C VAL A 98 -15.59 -23.87 -2.96
N VAL A 99 -16.66 -23.10 -2.81
CA VAL A 99 -17.72 -22.95 -3.82
C VAL A 99 -17.62 -21.57 -4.44
N ARG A 100 -17.51 -21.53 -5.77
CA ARG A 100 -17.55 -20.29 -6.57
C ARG A 100 -18.99 -19.92 -6.93
N SER A 101 -19.22 -18.65 -7.27
CA SER A 101 -20.52 -18.14 -7.77
C SER A 101 -20.96 -18.72 -9.13
N ASP A 102 -20.06 -19.40 -9.86
CA ASP A 102 -20.40 -20.24 -11.03
C ASP A 102 -20.88 -21.66 -10.64
N HIS A 103 -21.08 -21.87 -9.32
CA HIS A 103 -21.48 -23.11 -8.66
C HIS A 103 -20.52 -24.29 -8.88
N THR A 104 -19.23 -24.02 -9.12
CA THR A 104 -18.17 -25.03 -9.14
C THR A 104 -17.51 -25.18 -7.78
N ALA A 105 -17.18 -26.43 -7.42
CA ALA A 105 -16.37 -26.76 -6.25
C ALA A 105 -14.91 -26.99 -6.62
N TRP A 106 -14.00 -26.43 -5.83
CA TRP A 106 -12.55 -26.56 -5.98
C TRP A 106 -11.92 -26.96 -4.65
N CYS A 107 -11.12 -28.02 -4.63
CA CYS A 107 -10.58 -28.60 -3.40
C CYS A 107 -9.09 -28.92 -3.51
N TRP A 108 -8.38 -28.88 -2.38
CA TRP A 108 -6.94 -29.18 -2.29
C TRP A 108 -6.54 -29.59 -0.86
N GLY A 109 -5.26 -29.89 -0.67
CA GLY A 109 -4.71 -30.41 0.59
C GLY A 109 -4.53 -31.92 0.56
N ALA A 110 -4.72 -32.55 1.72
CA ALA A 110 -4.64 -33.99 1.94
C ALA A 110 -5.60 -34.75 1.00
N ASN A 111 -5.16 -35.90 0.50
CA ASN A 111 -5.94 -36.71 -0.44
C ASN A 111 -5.66 -38.22 -0.30
N GLY A 112 -5.06 -38.68 0.80
CA GLY A 112 -4.66 -40.08 0.97
C GLY A 112 -5.85 -41.05 0.88
N SER A 113 -7.01 -40.59 1.33
CA SER A 113 -8.30 -41.30 1.30
C SER A 113 -9.17 -40.93 0.10
N GLY A 114 -8.69 -40.05 -0.80
CA GLY A 114 -9.45 -39.55 -1.95
C GLY A 114 -10.37 -38.37 -1.63
N GLN A 115 -10.19 -37.70 -0.47
CA GLN A 115 -11.06 -36.63 0.02
C GLN A 115 -11.06 -35.34 -0.83
N VAL A 116 -10.16 -35.18 -1.82
CA VAL A 116 -10.26 -34.12 -2.84
C VAL A 116 -11.24 -34.47 -3.97
N GLY A 117 -11.67 -35.74 -4.10
CA GLY A 117 -12.72 -36.16 -5.04
C GLY A 117 -12.33 -36.12 -6.53
N ASN A 118 -11.04 -35.94 -6.82
CA ASN A 118 -10.47 -35.78 -8.17
C ASN A 118 -10.05 -37.11 -8.84
N GLY A 119 -10.62 -38.24 -8.41
CA GLY A 119 -10.42 -39.56 -9.01
C GLY A 119 -9.07 -40.23 -8.72
N ASN A 120 -8.28 -39.69 -7.79
CA ASN A 120 -6.98 -40.22 -7.38
C ASN A 120 -6.71 -39.93 -5.89
N THR A 121 -5.62 -40.45 -5.35
CA THR A 121 -5.21 -40.27 -3.94
C THR A 121 -3.93 -39.43 -3.77
N ILE A 122 -3.60 -38.58 -4.74
CA ILE A 122 -2.40 -37.73 -4.71
C ILE A 122 -2.73 -36.42 -4.01
N GLN A 123 -1.95 -36.02 -3.02
CA GLN A 123 -2.08 -34.73 -2.34
C GLN A 123 -2.05 -33.57 -3.36
N GLN A 124 -2.93 -32.58 -3.22
CA GLN A 124 -2.97 -31.42 -4.11
C GLN A 124 -2.42 -30.20 -3.37
N ALA A 125 -1.37 -29.58 -3.89
CA ALA A 125 -0.79 -28.36 -3.30
C ALA A 125 -1.59 -27.08 -3.63
N ASP A 126 -2.32 -27.11 -4.74
CA ASP A 126 -3.12 -26.00 -5.26
C ASP A 126 -4.54 -26.48 -5.65
N PRO A 127 -5.54 -25.57 -5.71
CA PRO A 127 -6.95 -25.89 -5.94
C PRO A 127 -7.25 -26.67 -7.22
N VAL A 128 -7.99 -27.78 -7.11
CA VAL A 128 -8.46 -28.61 -8.24
C VAL A 128 -9.99 -28.67 -8.29
N GLN A 129 -10.57 -28.38 -9.45
CA GLN A 129 -12.02 -28.44 -9.67
C GLN A 129 -12.55 -29.90 -9.59
N ILE A 130 -13.57 -30.13 -8.77
CA ILE A 130 -14.31 -31.40 -8.75
C ILE A 130 -15.32 -31.43 -9.91
N THR A 131 -14.80 -31.66 -11.12
CA THR A 131 -15.59 -31.69 -12.37
C THR A 131 -16.77 -32.67 -12.35
N ALA A 132 -16.69 -33.74 -11.53
CA ALA A 132 -17.78 -34.70 -11.33
C ALA A 132 -19.02 -34.13 -10.61
N LEU A 133 -18.92 -33.01 -9.88
CA LEU A 133 -20.08 -32.32 -9.32
C LEU A 133 -20.79 -31.43 -10.36
N GLY A 134 -20.04 -30.87 -11.31
CA GLY A 134 -20.50 -29.87 -12.27
C GLY A 134 -20.75 -28.50 -11.65
N ASN A 135 -21.24 -27.56 -12.46
CA ASN A 135 -21.62 -26.19 -12.06
C ASN A 135 -22.98 -26.16 -11.33
N GLN A 136 -23.12 -26.94 -10.26
CA GLN A 136 -24.37 -27.15 -9.53
C GLN A 136 -24.19 -27.23 -8.00
N VAL A 137 -23.03 -26.85 -7.46
CA VAL A 137 -22.73 -26.94 -6.02
C VAL A 137 -23.25 -25.70 -5.28
N LYS A 138 -23.91 -25.93 -4.15
CA LYS A 138 -24.41 -24.91 -3.21
C LYS A 138 -23.48 -24.78 -2.00
N GLU A 139 -22.99 -25.91 -1.51
CA GLU A 139 -22.27 -26.05 -0.24
C GLU A 139 -21.37 -27.29 -0.31
N VAL A 140 -20.19 -27.23 0.33
CA VAL A 140 -19.30 -28.38 0.54
C VAL A 140 -18.94 -28.40 2.01
N VAL A 141 -18.92 -29.59 2.61
CA VAL A 141 -18.34 -29.84 3.94
C VAL A 141 -17.27 -30.92 3.80
N THR A 142 -16.18 -30.75 4.52
CA THR A 142 -14.99 -31.61 4.44
C THR A 142 -14.65 -32.10 5.83
N SER A 143 -14.21 -33.36 5.94
CA SER A 143 -13.85 -34.03 7.18
C SER A 143 -12.57 -34.85 6.97
N ASN A 144 -11.88 -35.21 8.05
CA ASN A 144 -10.51 -35.77 8.09
C ASN A 144 -10.15 -36.66 6.88
N ASP A 145 -10.99 -37.66 6.59
CA ASP A 145 -10.79 -38.59 5.47
C ASP A 145 -11.91 -38.63 4.40
N PHE A 146 -12.92 -37.75 4.49
CA PHE A 146 -14.04 -37.74 3.54
C PHE A 146 -14.65 -36.36 3.34
N SER A 147 -15.51 -36.19 2.35
CA SER A 147 -16.16 -34.90 2.06
C SER A 147 -17.51 -35.10 1.38
N CYS A 148 -18.37 -34.11 1.52
CA CYS A 148 -19.74 -34.10 1.01
C CYS A 148 -20.09 -32.74 0.39
N ALA A 149 -20.87 -32.74 -0.69
CA ALA A 149 -21.41 -31.55 -1.33
C ALA A 149 -22.93 -31.62 -1.40
N LEU A 150 -23.59 -30.49 -1.11
CA LEU A 150 -25.00 -30.25 -1.39
C LEU A 150 -25.09 -29.48 -2.72
N LYS A 151 -25.94 -29.97 -3.62
CA LYS A 151 -26.19 -29.34 -4.92
C LYS A 151 -27.43 -28.43 -4.89
N LEU A 152 -27.55 -27.55 -5.90
CA LEU A 152 -28.70 -26.68 -6.13
C LEU A 152 -30.01 -27.43 -6.37
N ASP A 153 -29.94 -28.69 -6.80
CA ASP A 153 -31.09 -29.61 -6.90
C ASP A 153 -31.44 -30.27 -5.55
N ASN A 154 -30.84 -29.80 -4.45
CA ASN A 154 -30.97 -30.31 -3.08
C ASN A 154 -30.57 -31.80 -2.91
N THR A 155 -29.73 -32.33 -3.82
CA THR A 155 -29.12 -33.67 -3.69
C THR A 155 -27.75 -33.62 -3.01
N VAL A 156 -27.44 -34.64 -2.20
CA VAL A 156 -26.17 -34.77 -1.48
C VAL A 156 -25.26 -35.81 -2.15
N TRP A 157 -23.98 -35.48 -2.28
CA TRP A 157 -22.95 -36.30 -2.90
C TRP A 157 -21.71 -36.37 -2.02
N CYS A 158 -21.19 -37.56 -1.69
CA CYS A 158 -20.02 -37.71 -0.83
C CYS A 158 -18.92 -38.59 -1.44
N TRP A 159 -17.67 -38.39 -1.02
CA TRP A 159 -16.47 -39.09 -1.48
C TRP A 159 -15.37 -39.11 -0.39
N GLY A 160 -14.31 -39.89 -0.61
CA GLY A 160 -13.24 -40.16 0.36
C GLY A 160 -13.34 -41.56 0.96
N ASP A 161 -12.87 -41.73 2.20
CA ASP A 161 -13.04 -42.97 2.96
C ASP A 161 -14.51 -43.24 3.29
N ASN A 162 -14.81 -44.52 3.49
CA ASN A 162 -16.13 -45.04 3.82
C ASN A 162 -16.05 -46.24 4.80
N SER A 163 -14.93 -46.39 5.53
CA SER A 163 -14.69 -47.52 6.43
C SER A 163 -15.68 -47.58 7.61
N ALA A 164 -16.18 -46.43 8.04
CA ALA A 164 -17.25 -46.26 9.03
C ALA A 164 -18.64 -46.05 8.38
N ALA A 165 -18.80 -46.33 7.08
CA ALA A 165 -20.00 -46.04 6.28
C ALA A 165 -20.34 -44.53 6.12
N GLN A 166 -19.37 -43.64 6.34
CA GLN A 166 -19.57 -42.19 6.40
C GLN A 166 -19.95 -41.52 5.06
N LEU A 167 -19.84 -42.22 3.92
CA LEU A 167 -20.40 -41.72 2.65
C LEU A 167 -21.91 -41.97 2.50
N GLY A 168 -22.56 -42.60 3.48
CA GLY A 168 -24.01 -42.84 3.48
C GLY A 168 -24.52 -43.79 2.40
N THR A 169 -23.61 -44.47 1.70
CA THR A 169 -23.89 -45.43 0.64
C THR A 169 -24.23 -46.82 1.21
N ALA A 170 -24.91 -47.66 0.41
CA ALA A 170 -25.35 -48.99 0.84
C ALA A 170 -24.22 -50.01 1.09
N THR A 171 -22.97 -49.64 0.78
CA THR A 171 -21.77 -50.48 0.93
C THR A 171 -20.63 -49.63 1.51
N PRO A 172 -20.07 -49.97 2.69
CA PRO A 172 -18.87 -49.32 3.24
C PRO A 172 -17.66 -49.60 2.34
N SER A 173 -17.38 -48.69 1.41
CA SER A 173 -16.31 -48.79 0.41
C SER A 173 -15.91 -47.40 -0.08
N GLN A 174 -14.61 -47.10 -0.02
CA GLN A 174 -14.01 -45.82 -0.42
C GLN A 174 -14.44 -45.40 -1.83
N SER A 175 -14.61 -44.10 -2.06
CA SER A 175 -14.85 -43.55 -3.40
C SER A 175 -13.96 -42.34 -3.67
N LEU A 176 -13.13 -42.43 -4.71
CA LEU A 176 -12.22 -41.33 -5.12
C LEU A 176 -12.94 -40.22 -5.91
N THR A 177 -14.26 -40.34 -6.12
CA THR A 177 -15.12 -39.38 -6.82
C THR A 177 -16.48 -39.27 -6.11
N PRO A 178 -17.18 -38.12 -6.20
CA PRO A 178 -18.52 -37.92 -5.64
C PRO A 178 -19.53 -39.03 -6.00
N VAL A 179 -20.23 -39.56 -5.00
CA VAL A 179 -21.34 -40.52 -5.15
C VAL A 179 -22.60 -39.98 -4.45
N GLN A 180 -23.74 -40.02 -5.14
CA GLN A 180 -25.00 -39.51 -4.63
C GLN A 180 -25.60 -40.37 -3.50
N ILE A 181 -26.00 -39.75 -2.39
CA ILE A 181 -26.77 -40.38 -1.31
C ILE A 181 -28.26 -40.40 -1.70
N GLY A 182 -28.63 -41.31 -2.59
CA GLY A 182 -30.01 -41.41 -3.12
C GLY A 182 -31.10 -41.59 -2.04
N ALA A 183 -30.75 -42.09 -0.85
CA ALA A 183 -31.67 -42.23 0.30
C ALA A 183 -32.13 -40.90 0.92
N LEU A 184 -31.40 -39.80 0.70
CA LEU A 184 -31.83 -38.47 1.16
C LEU A 184 -32.85 -37.82 0.22
N GLY A 185 -32.90 -38.24 -1.06
CA GLY A 185 -33.72 -37.62 -2.09
C GLY A 185 -33.15 -36.28 -2.57
N ASN A 186 -34.05 -35.32 -2.82
CA ASN A 186 -33.75 -34.00 -3.35
C ASN A 186 -34.41 -32.89 -2.50
N THR A 187 -34.37 -33.06 -1.17
CA THR A 187 -35.03 -32.19 -0.19
C THR A 187 -34.10 -31.78 0.96
N VAL A 188 -32.78 -31.89 0.77
CA VAL A 188 -31.78 -31.46 1.78
C VAL A 188 -31.50 -29.97 1.63
N GLU A 189 -31.44 -29.26 2.76
CA GLU A 189 -31.21 -27.82 2.80
C GLU A 189 -29.87 -27.43 3.42
N GLN A 190 -29.34 -28.26 4.32
CA GLN A 190 -28.05 -28.10 4.98
C GLN A 190 -27.39 -29.48 5.17
N ILE A 191 -26.07 -29.56 5.04
CA ILE A 191 -25.27 -30.73 5.43
C ILE A 191 -24.22 -30.37 6.50
N SER A 192 -23.75 -31.34 7.27
CA SER A 192 -22.65 -31.19 8.23
C SER A 192 -21.92 -32.52 8.42
N ALA A 193 -20.61 -32.50 8.70
CA ALA A 193 -19.80 -33.71 8.83
C ALA A 193 -18.78 -33.61 9.98
N GLY A 194 -18.85 -34.55 10.92
CA GLY A 194 -17.80 -34.81 11.90
C GLY A 194 -16.76 -35.79 11.36
N PHE A 195 -15.81 -36.28 12.18
CA PHE A 195 -14.63 -37.00 11.71
C PHE A 195 -14.96 -38.29 10.93
N LEU A 196 -15.98 -39.03 11.36
CA LEU A 196 -16.38 -40.30 10.77
C LEU A 196 -17.91 -40.43 10.62
N HIS A 197 -18.66 -39.33 10.73
CA HIS A 197 -20.12 -39.30 10.59
C HIS A 197 -20.59 -38.03 9.89
N ALA A 198 -21.76 -38.08 9.27
CA ALA A 198 -22.37 -36.91 8.64
C ALA A 198 -23.88 -36.88 8.85
N CYS A 199 -24.42 -35.67 8.73
CA CYS A 199 -25.83 -35.35 8.95
C CYS A 199 -26.36 -34.42 7.86
N ALA A 200 -27.67 -34.47 7.62
CA ALA A 200 -28.39 -33.65 6.65
C ALA A 200 -29.75 -33.19 7.21
N LYS A 201 -30.00 -31.88 7.19
CA LYS A 201 -31.30 -31.28 7.52
C LYS A 201 -32.13 -31.16 6.25
N LYS A 202 -33.38 -31.64 6.30
CA LYS A 202 -34.32 -31.60 5.18
C LYS A 202 -35.34 -30.44 5.29
N SER A 203 -35.97 -30.11 4.18
CA SER A 203 -37.03 -29.08 4.06
C SER A 203 -38.38 -29.47 4.68
N ASP A 204 -38.46 -30.63 5.34
CA ASP A 204 -39.55 -31.06 6.23
C ASP A 204 -39.15 -30.96 7.71
N ASP A 205 -38.06 -30.24 7.99
CA ASP A 205 -37.39 -30.06 9.27
C ASP A 205 -37.00 -31.38 9.96
N THR A 206 -36.79 -32.45 9.19
CA THR A 206 -36.23 -33.71 9.69
C THR A 206 -34.70 -33.75 9.56
N LEU A 207 -34.04 -34.27 10.59
CA LEU A 207 -32.59 -34.45 10.62
C LEU A 207 -32.24 -35.93 10.45
N TRP A 208 -31.34 -36.20 9.51
CA TRP A 208 -30.89 -37.55 9.17
C TRP A 208 -29.37 -37.66 9.31
N CYS A 209 -28.87 -38.68 10.00
CA CYS A 209 -27.42 -38.88 10.23
C CYS A 209 -26.98 -40.30 9.86
N TRP A 210 -25.69 -40.50 9.58
CA TRP A 210 -25.07 -41.78 9.22
C TRP A 210 -23.55 -41.80 9.46
N GLY A 211 -22.94 -42.98 9.41
CA GLY A 211 -21.50 -43.17 9.63
C GLY A 211 -21.19 -43.84 10.98
N ASN A 212 -20.09 -43.42 11.62
CA ASN A 212 -19.68 -43.92 12.92
C ASN A 212 -20.71 -43.59 14.01
N ASN A 213 -20.93 -44.55 14.90
CA ASN A 213 -21.82 -44.46 16.04
C ASN A 213 -21.18 -45.15 17.26
N SER A 214 -19.86 -45.06 17.39
CA SER A 214 -19.09 -45.71 18.48
C SER A 214 -19.30 -45.03 19.83
N PHE A 215 -19.58 -43.72 19.80
CA PHE A 215 -19.83 -42.87 20.95
C PHE A 215 -21.27 -42.33 20.99
N GLY A 216 -22.09 -42.67 19.99
CA GLY A 216 -23.50 -42.29 19.89
C GLY A 216 -23.77 -41.11 18.97
N GLU A 217 -22.79 -40.72 18.14
CA GLU A 217 -22.71 -39.49 17.34
C GLU A 217 -23.88 -39.28 16.38
N ILE A 218 -24.54 -40.36 16.00
CA ILE A 218 -25.72 -40.37 15.14
C ILE A 218 -26.97 -39.94 15.92
N GLY A 219 -27.07 -40.25 17.21
CA GLY A 219 -28.19 -39.86 18.07
C GLY A 219 -29.39 -40.81 18.07
N ARG A 220 -29.20 -42.09 17.68
CA ARG A 220 -30.30 -43.05 17.51
C ARG A 220 -30.72 -43.85 18.75
N GLY A 221 -30.17 -43.55 19.92
CA GLY A 221 -30.44 -44.25 21.19
C GLY A 221 -29.62 -45.52 21.45
N ASP A 222 -28.59 -45.80 20.64
CA ASP A 222 -27.65 -46.89 20.87
C ASP A 222 -26.22 -46.53 20.41
N PHE A 223 -25.27 -47.43 20.71
CA PHE A 223 -23.86 -47.38 20.27
C PHE A 223 -23.54 -48.47 19.22
N ASN A 224 -24.54 -48.94 18.45
CA ASN A 224 -24.33 -49.93 17.40
C ASN A 224 -23.59 -49.28 16.22
N ASN A 225 -22.45 -49.83 15.80
CA ASN A 225 -21.54 -49.21 14.84
C ASN A 225 -21.21 -50.15 13.65
N PRO A 226 -21.14 -49.68 12.39
CA PRO A 226 -21.56 -48.36 11.89
C PRO A 226 -23.06 -48.26 11.58
N GLN A 227 -23.55 -47.03 11.40
CA GLN A 227 -24.85 -46.77 10.80
C GLN A 227 -24.71 -46.64 9.27
N VAL A 228 -25.04 -47.73 8.57
CA VAL A 228 -25.01 -47.78 7.10
C VAL A 228 -26.20 -47.01 6.52
N GLY A 229 -25.90 -45.85 5.93
CA GLY A 229 -26.88 -44.98 5.27
C GLY A 229 -27.71 -44.11 6.23
N PRO A 230 -28.38 -43.06 5.73
CA PRO A 230 -29.12 -42.10 6.56
C PRO A 230 -30.26 -42.74 7.37
N ILE A 231 -30.30 -42.45 8.68
CA ILE A 231 -31.45 -42.69 9.55
C ILE A 231 -31.95 -41.36 10.13
N GLN A 232 -33.27 -41.18 10.25
CA GLN A 232 -33.85 -40.01 10.90
C GLN A 232 -33.63 -40.08 12.42
N VAL A 233 -33.19 -38.97 13.02
CA VAL A 233 -32.86 -38.88 14.46
C VAL A 233 -33.53 -37.72 15.18
N MET A 234 -34.02 -36.71 14.45
CA MET A 234 -34.79 -35.60 15.01
C MET A 234 -35.83 -35.06 14.00
N SER A 235 -36.74 -34.22 14.48
CA SER A 235 -37.76 -33.51 13.72
C SER A 235 -38.01 -32.12 14.32
N ASN A 236 -38.44 -31.16 13.51
CA ASN A 236 -38.52 -29.73 13.85
C ASN A 236 -37.12 -29.10 14.03
N VAL A 237 -36.13 -29.49 13.21
CA VAL A 237 -34.75 -28.98 13.25
C VAL A 237 -34.58 -27.76 12.35
N ASP A 238 -33.99 -26.71 12.89
CA ASP A 238 -33.66 -25.44 12.23
C ASP A 238 -32.23 -25.47 11.65
N LYS A 239 -31.25 -25.91 12.46
CA LYS A 239 -29.82 -26.04 12.10
C LYS A 239 -29.20 -27.31 12.70
N VAL A 240 -28.16 -27.83 12.05
CA VAL A 240 -27.24 -28.86 12.61
C VAL A 240 -25.78 -28.39 12.49
N SER A 241 -24.93 -28.76 13.46
CA SER A 241 -23.47 -28.73 13.34
C SER A 241 -22.90 -30.02 13.96
N ALA A 242 -22.02 -30.71 13.23
CA ALA A 242 -21.42 -31.99 13.62
C ALA A 242 -19.92 -31.80 13.81
N GLY A 243 -19.47 -31.92 15.06
CA GLY A 243 -18.07 -31.81 15.45
C GLY A 243 -17.35 -33.15 15.46
N GLY A 244 -16.16 -33.19 16.07
CA GLY A 244 -15.21 -34.30 15.92
C GLY A 244 -15.82 -35.69 16.09
N PHE A 245 -16.35 -35.97 17.29
CA PHE A 245 -17.10 -37.20 17.62
C PHE A 245 -18.44 -36.90 18.32
N PHE A 246 -19.07 -35.78 17.99
CA PHE A 246 -20.38 -35.41 18.53
C PHE A 246 -21.18 -34.56 17.53
N THR A 247 -22.46 -34.34 17.81
CA THR A 247 -23.36 -33.56 16.97
C THR A 247 -24.23 -32.67 17.85
N CYS A 248 -24.47 -31.43 17.40
CA CYS A 248 -25.44 -30.51 17.98
C CYS A 248 -26.48 -30.11 16.92
N ALA A 249 -27.71 -29.84 17.36
CA ALA A 249 -28.77 -29.29 16.52
C ALA A 249 -29.61 -28.27 17.29
N ILE A 250 -30.11 -27.28 16.56
CA ILE A 250 -31.04 -26.27 17.07
C ILE A 250 -32.43 -26.62 16.53
N ASP A 251 -33.45 -26.63 17.39
CA ASP A 251 -34.83 -26.86 16.97
C ASP A 251 -35.53 -25.56 16.50
N ASN A 252 -36.71 -25.70 15.90
CA ASN A 252 -37.54 -24.58 15.43
C ASN A 252 -38.05 -23.69 16.59
N ALA A 253 -37.95 -24.14 17.85
CA ALA A 253 -38.20 -23.35 19.05
C ALA A 253 -36.91 -22.71 19.63
N LYS A 254 -35.79 -22.81 18.90
CA LYS A 254 -34.46 -22.28 19.23
C LYS A 254 -33.86 -22.85 20.51
N LYS A 255 -34.19 -24.10 20.85
CA LYS A 255 -33.51 -24.91 21.86
C LYS A 255 -32.30 -25.61 21.26
N LEU A 256 -31.21 -25.73 22.02
CA LEU A 256 -30.03 -26.49 21.65
C LEU A 256 -30.11 -27.93 22.19
N TYR A 257 -29.84 -28.89 21.32
CA TYR A 257 -29.66 -30.30 21.64
C TYR A 257 -28.26 -30.75 21.19
N CYS A 258 -27.55 -31.53 22.02
CA CYS A 258 -26.25 -32.10 21.65
C CYS A 258 -26.15 -33.58 22.08
N TRP A 259 -25.35 -34.37 21.37
CA TRP A 259 -25.18 -35.82 21.61
C TRP A 259 -23.92 -36.39 20.95
N GLY A 260 -23.53 -37.61 21.30
CA GLY A 260 -22.30 -38.28 20.84
C GLY A 260 -21.30 -38.50 21.98
N ASP A 261 -20.00 -38.43 21.65
CA ASP A 261 -18.96 -38.38 22.67
C ASP A 261 -19.17 -37.19 23.61
N ASN A 262 -18.66 -37.31 24.83
CA ASN A 262 -18.72 -36.27 25.84
C ASN A 262 -17.55 -36.38 26.84
N ALA A 263 -16.47 -37.10 26.50
CA ALA A 263 -15.36 -37.35 27.43
C ALA A 263 -14.74 -36.02 27.92
N ASP A 264 -14.65 -35.06 27.00
CA ASP A 264 -14.14 -33.71 27.26
C ASP A 264 -15.24 -32.69 27.63
N GLY A 265 -16.49 -33.13 27.85
CA GLY A 265 -17.60 -32.28 28.30
C GLY A 265 -18.33 -31.48 27.20
N HIS A 266 -17.99 -31.69 25.92
CA HIS A 266 -18.49 -30.90 24.78
C HIS A 266 -20.00 -31.05 24.46
N VAL A 267 -20.73 -31.95 25.12
CA VAL A 267 -22.21 -31.98 25.03
C VAL A 267 -22.86 -30.92 25.94
N GLY A 268 -22.14 -30.34 26.92
CA GLY A 268 -22.61 -29.18 27.70
C GLY A 268 -23.67 -29.48 28.78
N VAL A 269 -23.90 -30.76 29.08
CA VAL A 269 -24.99 -31.27 29.94
C VAL A 269 -24.58 -31.54 31.40
N GLY A 270 -23.55 -30.86 31.90
CA GLY A 270 -23.11 -30.91 33.30
C GLY A 270 -22.47 -32.22 33.75
N ASN A 271 -22.01 -33.03 32.80
CA ASN A 271 -21.31 -34.29 33.03
C ASN A 271 -20.48 -34.67 31.80
N THR A 272 -19.60 -35.67 31.91
CA THR A 272 -18.75 -36.21 30.84
C THR A 272 -19.17 -37.60 30.34
N THR A 273 -20.45 -37.96 30.46
CA THR A 273 -20.98 -39.23 29.94
C THR A 273 -21.51 -39.05 28.53
N ASN A 274 -21.10 -39.91 27.60
CA ASN A 274 -21.52 -39.92 26.21
C ASN A 274 -23.04 -40.11 26.09
N GLN A 275 -23.66 -39.41 25.14
CA GLN A 275 -25.11 -39.35 24.99
C GLN A 275 -25.51 -40.01 23.66
N PRO A 276 -26.16 -41.19 23.65
CA PRO A 276 -26.52 -41.88 22.41
C PRO A 276 -27.78 -41.32 21.74
N SER A 277 -28.44 -40.32 22.35
CA SER A 277 -29.62 -39.62 21.83
C SER A 277 -29.46 -38.11 22.04
N PRO A 278 -30.08 -37.26 21.20
CA PRO A 278 -30.15 -35.81 21.41
C PRO A 278 -30.65 -35.44 22.81
N LEU A 279 -29.83 -34.70 23.56
CA LEU A 279 -30.13 -34.23 24.90
C LEU A 279 -30.13 -32.70 24.95
N GLU A 280 -31.16 -32.11 25.58
CA GLU A 280 -31.33 -30.65 25.63
C GLU A 280 -30.29 -29.99 26.54
N VAL A 281 -29.56 -29.02 26.01
CA VAL A 281 -28.56 -28.21 26.75
C VAL A 281 -29.27 -27.11 27.52
N THR A 282 -30.15 -27.50 28.46
CA THR A 282 -31.12 -26.63 29.14
C THR A 282 -30.54 -25.39 29.84
N THR A 283 -29.23 -25.37 30.12
CA THR A 283 -28.50 -24.27 30.76
C THR A 283 -28.26 -23.07 29.85
N ILE A 284 -28.25 -23.24 28.53
CA ILE A 284 -27.90 -22.16 27.58
C ILE A 284 -29.09 -21.25 27.20
N GLY A 285 -30.32 -21.77 27.37
CA GLY A 285 -31.53 -21.08 26.94
C GLY A 285 -31.73 -21.11 25.42
N THR A 286 -31.95 -19.93 24.82
CA THR A 286 -32.37 -19.78 23.41
C THR A 286 -31.20 -19.47 22.50
N VAL A 287 -31.02 -20.23 21.42
CA VAL A 287 -29.83 -20.24 20.55
C VAL A 287 -30.19 -19.97 19.09
N ASN A 288 -29.45 -19.05 18.46
CA ASN A 288 -29.58 -18.70 17.04
C ASN A 288 -28.57 -19.43 16.15
N GLU A 289 -27.39 -19.78 16.70
CA GLU A 289 -26.33 -20.48 16.01
C GLU A 289 -25.50 -21.32 16.97
N VAL A 290 -25.03 -22.47 16.51
CA VAL A 290 -24.09 -23.33 17.22
C VAL A 290 -23.07 -23.82 16.22
N ASP A 291 -21.81 -23.85 16.61
CA ASP A 291 -20.76 -24.54 15.88
C ASP A 291 -20.03 -25.53 16.80
N ALA A 292 -19.70 -26.69 16.24
CA ALA A 292 -19.22 -27.85 16.97
C ALA A 292 -17.84 -28.25 16.41
N SER A 293 -16.80 -27.94 17.19
CA SER A 293 -15.39 -28.21 16.88
C SER A 293 -15.03 -29.66 17.27
N VAL A 294 -13.75 -30.01 17.25
CA VAL A 294 -13.23 -31.35 17.58
C VAL A 294 -13.55 -31.77 19.02
N ARG A 295 -13.38 -30.86 19.99
CA ARG A 295 -13.45 -31.15 21.45
C ARG A 295 -14.27 -30.13 22.26
N SER A 296 -14.92 -29.21 21.58
CA SER A 296 -15.60 -28.04 22.15
C SER A 296 -16.74 -27.58 21.24
N ALA A 297 -17.73 -26.90 21.80
CA ALA A 297 -18.77 -26.23 21.03
C ALA A 297 -18.92 -24.78 21.50
N CYS A 298 -19.32 -23.91 20.58
CA CYS A 298 -19.63 -22.52 20.85
C CYS A 298 -20.96 -22.16 20.20
N ALA A 299 -21.72 -21.24 20.80
CA ALA A 299 -23.05 -20.86 20.36
C ALA A 299 -23.32 -19.36 20.51
N ILE A 300 -24.08 -18.81 19.56
CA ILE A 300 -24.65 -17.47 19.62
C ILE A 300 -26.09 -17.58 20.11
N LYS A 301 -26.36 -17.00 21.29
CA LYS A 301 -27.69 -16.95 21.90
C LYS A 301 -28.61 -15.94 21.21
N ALA A 302 -29.92 -16.00 21.51
CA ALA A 302 -30.92 -15.09 20.98
C ALA A 302 -30.68 -13.60 21.31
N ASP A 303 -29.93 -13.32 22.38
CA ASP A 303 -29.44 -11.99 22.77
C ASP A 303 -28.10 -11.61 22.11
N THR A 304 -27.65 -12.38 21.10
CA THR A 304 -26.36 -12.24 20.39
C THR A 304 -25.10 -12.39 21.25
N THR A 305 -25.22 -12.92 22.47
CA THR A 305 -24.05 -13.27 23.30
C THR A 305 -23.46 -14.62 22.89
N VAL A 306 -22.13 -14.72 22.98
CA VAL A 306 -21.35 -15.92 22.62
C VAL A 306 -20.99 -16.73 23.87
N TRP A 307 -21.24 -18.04 23.81
CA TRP A 307 -21.04 -18.98 24.90
C TRP A 307 -20.32 -20.24 24.41
N CYS A 308 -19.31 -20.73 25.12
CA CYS A 308 -18.50 -21.89 24.74
C CYS A 308 -18.37 -22.91 25.89
N TRP A 309 -18.10 -24.18 25.54
CA TRP A 309 -17.87 -25.28 26.48
C TRP A 309 -17.14 -26.47 25.83
N GLY A 310 -16.77 -27.47 26.64
CA GLY A 310 -15.93 -28.60 26.26
C GLY A 310 -14.52 -28.50 26.82
N TRP A 311 -13.52 -28.99 26.09
CA TRP A 311 -12.13 -29.00 26.55
C TRP A 311 -11.54 -27.59 26.66
N GLN A 312 -10.88 -27.29 27.79
CA GLN A 312 -10.30 -25.98 28.10
C GLN A 312 -8.76 -25.99 28.05
N ASP A 313 -8.21 -26.20 26.85
CA ASP A 313 -6.80 -25.96 26.52
C ASP A 313 -6.66 -24.84 25.47
N HIS A 314 -5.44 -24.31 25.37
CA HIS A 314 -5.00 -23.35 24.34
C HIS A 314 -5.90 -22.12 24.14
N GLY A 315 -6.69 -21.73 25.15
CA GLY A 315 -7.62 -20.62 25.12
C GLY A 315 -8.93 -20.87 24.37
N ARG A 316 -9.22 -22.10 23.90
CA ARG A 316 -10.27 -22.36 22.89
C ARG A 316 -11.70 -21.94 23.27
N LEU A 317 -11.97 -21.80 24.57
CA LEU A 317 -13.28 -21.37 25.10
C LEU A 317 -13.43 -19.83 25.22
N GLY A 318 -12.34 -19.07 25.10
CA GLY A 318 -12.38 -17.60 25.08
C GLY A 318 -12.81 -16.93 26.39
N ASP A 319 -12.88 -17.65 27.50
CA ASP A 319 -13.36 -17.14 28.80
C ASP A 319 -12.25 -16.46 29.64
N GLY A 320 -10.99 -16.60 29.23
CA GLY A 320 -9.80 -16.09 29.93
C GLY A 320 -9.11 -17.13 30.82
N VAL A 321 -9.45 -18.42 30.69
CA VAL A 321 -8.92 -19.50 31.52
C VAL A 321 -8.38 -20.65 30.67
N ASP A 322 -7.18 -21.10 31.03
CA ASP A 322 -6.54 -22.33 30.54
C ASP A 322 -6.41 -23.30 31.73
N ALA A 323 -7.01 -24.48 31.63
CA ALA A 323 -7.15 -25.40 32.77
C ALA A 323 -6.84 -26.87 32.44
N ASP A 324 -6.66 -27.22 31.16
CA ASP A 324 -6.50 -28.60 30.65
C ASP A 324 -7.57 -29.55 31.21
N ALA A 325 -8.83 -29.09 31.20
CA ALA A 325 -9.96 -29.70 31.89
C ALA A 325 -11.30 -29.55 31.13
N PRO A 326 -12.31 -30.39 31.40
CA PRO A 326 -13.60 -30.35 30.72
C PRO A 326 -14.56 -29.33 31.37
N VAL A 327 -14.87 -28.25 30.67
CA VAL A 327 -15.96 -27.32 31.00
C VAL A 327 -17.28 -27.94 30.54
N THR A 328 -17.94 -28.67 31.45
CA THR A 328 -19.13 -29.50 31.12
C THR A 328 -20.44 -28.73 30.98
N THR A 329 -20.46 -27.40 31.09
CA THR A 329 -21.64 -26.55 30.84
C THR A 329 -21.26 -25.25 30.12
N PRO A 330 -22.10 -24.76 29.19
CA PRO A 330 -21.92 -23.46 28.52
C PRO A 330 -21.53 -22.32 29.48
N GLN A 331 -20.40 -21.66 29.19
CA GLN A 331 -19.94 -20.44 29.86
C GLN A 331 -19.92 -19.26 28.88
N PRO A 332 -20.14 -18.01 29.33
CA PRO A 332 -20.02 -16.84 28.46
C PRO A 332 -18.55 -16.58 28.10
N VAL A 333 -18.31 -16.24 26.84
CA VAL A 333 -16.98 -15.79 26.35
C VAL A 333 -16.62 -14.43 26.97
N SER A 334 -15.33 -14.19 27.25
CA SER A 334 -14.87 -12.95 27.90
C SER A 334 -15.13 -11.69 27.06
N GLY A 335 -15.20 -10.54 27.73
CA GLY A 335 -15.39 -9.24 27.08
C GLY A 335 -16.82 -8.95 26.60
N SER A 336 -16.95 -8.17 25.52
CA SER A 336 -18.25 -7.75 24.95
C SER A 336 -19.07 -8.95 24.46
N LEU A 337 -18.43 -9.93 23.81
CA LEU A 337 -19.12 -11.05 23.16
C LEU A 337 -20.01 -11.85 24.14
N GLY A 338 -19.57 -12.13 25.37
CA GLY A 338 -20.42 -12.82 26.36
C GLY A 338 -21.31 -11.90 27.22
N THR A 339 -21.18 -10.57 27.14
CA THR A 339 -21.83 -9.63 28.08
C THR A 339 -22.81 -8.65 27.43
N THR A 340 -22.42 -8.03 26.31
CA THR A 340 -23.24 -7.09 25.53
C THR A 340 -23.72 -7.70 24.21
N GLY A 341 -23.09 -8.78 23.77
CA GLY A 341 -23.40 -9.47 22.52
C GLY A 341 -22.89 -8.71 21.30
N GLY A 342 -23.67 -8.78 20.22
CA GLY A 342 -23.33 -8.21 18.91
C GLY A 342 -22.84 -9.23 17.89
N ALA A 343 -22.67 -10.51 18.24
CA ALA A 343 -22.27 -11.58 17.32
C ALA A 343 -23.37 -11.90 16.29
N VAL A 344 -22.97 -12.15 15.03
CA VAL A 344 -23.87 -12.49 13.92
C VAL A 344 -23.63 -13.92 13.43
N SER A 345 -22.35 -14.31 13.27
CA SER A 345 -21.97 -15.69 12.96
C SER A 345 -20.71 -16.12 13.70
N ILE A 346 -20.56 -17.42 13.92
CA ILE A 346 -19.41 -18.03 14.62
C ILE A 346 -18.83 -19.19 13.82
N HIS A 347 -17.51 -19.37 13.90
CA HIS A 347 -16.83 -20.59 13.49
C HIS A 347 -15.82 -20.99 14.55
N ALA A 348 -15.93 -22.20 15.10
CA ALA A 348 -15.00 -22.78 16.07
C ALA A 348 -14.28 -23.98 15.44
N LYS A 349 -12.96 -24.04 15.59
CA LYS A 349 -12.06 -25.05 15.01
C LYS A 349 -11.26 -25.79 16.08
N GLU A 350 -10.30 -26.63 15.67
CA GLU A 350 -9.31 -27.21 16.58
C GLU A 350 -8.58 -26.07 17.33
N GLY A 351 -8.68 -26.07 18.66
CA GLY A 351 -8.02 -25.12 19.57
C GLY A 351 -8.45 -23.65 19.48
N SER A 352 -9.25 -23.22 18.51
CA SER A 352 -9.52 -21.81 18.22
C SER A 352 -10.97 -21.52 17.82
N ALA A 353 -11.39 -20.27 17.87
CA ALA A 353 -12.68 -19.84 17.32
C ALA A 353 -12.67 -18.35 16.92
N CYS A 354 -13.54 -18.01 15.98
CA CYS A 354 -13.72 -16.68 15.40
C CYS A 354 -15.21 -16.32 15.29
N VAL A 355 -15.54 -15.04 15.49
CA VAL A 355 -16.88 -14.48 15.42
C VAL A 355 -16.88 -13.25 14.50
N VAL A 356 -17.89 -13.14 13.64
CA VAL A 356 -18.19 -11.90 12.92
C VAL A 356 -19.30 -11.18 13.65
N THR A 357 -19.08 -9.92 13.99
CA THR A 357 -20.07 -9.07 14.67
C THR A 357 -20.99 -8.34 13.68
N SER A 358 -22.07 -7.77 14.21
CA SER A 358 -22.98 -6.84 13.52
C SER A 358 -22.35 -5.50 13.15
N THR A 359 -21.16 -5.19 13.68
CA THR A 359 -20.27 -4.10 13.25
C THR A 359 -19.32 -4.50 12.12
N ASN A 360 -19.38 -5.76 11.65
CA ASN A 360 -18.42 -6.42 10.75
C ASN A 360 -17.00 -6.53 11.33
N GLU A 361 -16.85 -6.52 12.66
CA GLU A 361 -15.56 -6.77 13.30
C GLU A 361 -15.36 -8.30 13.40
N LEU A 362 -14.19 -8.78 12.98
CA LEU A 362 -13.77 -10.16 13.21
C LEU A 362 -13.13 -10.24 14.60
N MET A 363 -13.58 -11.15 15.45
CA MET A 363 -13.03 -11.35 16.78
C MET A 363 -12.66 -12.82 16.97
N CYS A 364 -11.40 -13.13 17.24
CA CYS A 364 -10.92 -14.51 17.37
C CYS A 364 -10.17 -14.75 18.68
N TRP A 365 -10.10 -16.02 19.10
CA TRP A 365 -9.39 -16.49 20.27
C TRP A 365 -8.95 -17.96 20.10
N GLY A 366 -8.13 -18.43 21.04
CA GLY A 366 -7.60 -19.78 21.12
C GLY A 366 -6.19 -19.93 20.53
N SER A 367 -5.92 -21.10 19.94
CA SER A 367 -4.62 -21.53 19.45
C SER A 367 -4.17 -20.83 18.17
N GLY A 368 -2.86 -20.58 18.09
CA GLY A 368 -2.18 -20.09 16.89
C GLY A 368 -1.76 -18.63 16.95
N ASN A 369 -0.98 -18.20 15.96
CA ASN A 369 -0.75 -16.79 15.68
C ASN A 369 -1.90 -16.29 14.79
N PHE A 370 -2.63 -15.28 15.24
CA PHE A 370 -3.67 -14.66 14.44
C PHE A 370 -3.07 -13.69 13.40
N LEU A 371 -3.90 -13.14 12.53
CA LEU A 371 -3.47 -12.35 11.36
C LEU A 371 -2.73 -11.04 11.70
N ASP A 372 -2.73 -10.66 12.98
CA ASP A 372 -2.03 -9.53 13.59
C ASP A 372 -0.70 -9.90 14.25
N GLY A 373 -0.26 -11.16 14.12
CA GLY A 373 0.97 -11.67 14.74
C GLY A 373 0.91 -11.77 16.26
N GLN A 374 -0.26 -11.53 16.88
CA GLN A 374 -0.45 -11.89 18.28
C GLN A 374 -0.58 -13.41 18.39
N GLY A 375 0.12 -13.99 19.36
CA GLY A 375 0.10 -15.43 19.63
C GLY A 375 -1.23 -15.90 20.23
N PRO A 376 -1.29 -17.16 20.70
CA PRO A 376 -2.51 -17.75 21.22
C PRO A 376 -3.08 -16.94 22.39
N SER A 377 -4.40 -16.73 22.38
CA SER A 377 -5.10 -15.85 23.30
C SER A 377 -6.31 -16.54 23.89
N ASN A 378 -6.42 -16.59 25.22
CA ASN A 378 -7.59 -17.16 25.91
C ASN A 378 -8.77 -16.19 26.05
N VAL A 379 -8.70 -15.01 25.44
CA VAL A 379 -9.81 -14.03 25.32
C VAL A 379 -9.95 -13.54 23.88
N PRO A 380 -11.15 -13.07 23.45
CA PRO A 380 -11.35 -12.51 22.13
C PRO A 380 -10.49 -11.28 21.85
N ILE A 381 -9.66 -11.37 20.82
CA ILE A 381 -8.94 -10.24 20.22
C ILE A 381 -9.73 -9.78 18.99
N ALA A 382 -9.94 -8.47 18.86
CA ALA A 382 -10.56 -7.87 17.69
C ALA A 382 -9.52 -7.73 16.56
N ILE A 383 -9.70 -8.49 15.49
CA ILE A 383 -8.87 -8.48 14.28
C ILE A 383 -9.48 -7.49 13.29
N ASP A 384 -8.98 -6.25 13.32
CA ASP A 384 -9.60 -5.13 12.63
C ASP A 384 -9.26 -5.02 11.14
N PHE A 385 -10.08 -5.67 10.30
CA PHE A 385 -10.04 -5.53 8.84
C PHE A 385 -11.25 -4.79 8.24
N CYS A 386 -12.07 -4.11 9.05
CA CYS A 386 -13.30 -3.46 8.59
C CYS A 386 -13.45 -2.01 9.06
N GLY A 387 -13.80 -1.13 8.12
CA GLY A 387 -13.85 0.32 8.37
C GLY A 387 -12.49 1.02 8.31
N LEU A 388 -11.46 0.38 7.74
CA LEU A 388 -10.26 1.08 7.29
C LEU A 388 -10.66 2.16 6.25
N PRO A 389 -10.13 3.39 6.34
CA PRO A 389 -10.41 4.43 5.36
C PRO A 389 -9.69 4.12 4.04
N ARG A 390 -10.41 3.77 2.99
CA ARG A 390 -9.81 3.41 1.69
C ARG A 390 -9.68 4.65 0.82
N LEU A 391 -8.47 4.96 0.33
CA LEU A 391 -8.22 6.10 -0.55
C LEU A 391 -8.15 5.63 -2.01
N ASN A 392 -9.18 5.97 -2.80
CA ASN A 392 -9.32 5.53 -4.18
C ASN A 392 -8.64 6.50 -5.17
N SER A 393 -8.67 7.82 -4.93
CA SER A 393 -7.97 8.83 -5.76
C SER A 393 -7.81 10.19 -5.04
N ILE A 394 -6.98 11.08 -5.59
CA ILE A 394 -6.83 12.47 -5.12
C ILE A 394 -6.87 13.47 -6.28
N THR A 395 -7.22 14.73 -6.02
CA THR A 395 -7.05 15.84 -6.98
C THR A 395 -6.78 17.19 -6.28
N PRO A 396 -5.82 18.01 -6.76
CA PRO A 396 -4.79 17.66 -7.76
C PRO A 396 -3.80 16.63 -7.20
N SER A 397 -3.08 15.93 -8.07
CA SER A 397 -2.00 14.99 -7.73
C SER A 397 -0.60 15.64 -7.74
N VAL A 398 -0.53 16.97 -7.84
CA VAL A 398 0.69 17.76 -7.87
C VAL A 398 0.53 19.03 -7.03
N GLY A 399 1.62 19.57 -6.50
CA GLY A 399 1.60 20.84 -5.77
C GLY A 399 2.98 21.37 -5.41
N SER A 400 3.01 22.54 -4.76
CA SER A 400 4.26 23.24 -4.42
C SER A 400 5.06 22.54 -3.32
N THR A 401 6.39 22.52 -3.44
CA THR A 401 7.30 22.20 -2.32
C THR A 401 7.14 23.16 -1.13
N LEU A 402 6.64 24.38 -1.35
CA LEU A 402 6.27 25.33 -0.29
C LEU A 402 4.97 24.94 0.45
N GLY A 403 4.28 23.90 0.01
CA GLY A 403 3.00 23.44 0.56
C GLY A 403 1.82 24.30 0.10
N GLY A 404 0.80 24.41 0.94
CA GLY A 404 -0.36 25.30 0.72
C GLY A 404 -1.34 24.83 -0.37
N THR A 405 -1.02 23.76 -1.11
CA THR A 405 -1.89 23.21 -2.16
C THR A 405 -3.10 22.51 -1.54
N GLN A 406 -4.32 22.98 -1.82
CA GLN A 406 -5.54 22.31 -1.38
C GLN A 406 -5.81 21.07 -2.25
N VAL A 407 -5.98 19.92 -1.60
CA VAL A 407 -6.21 18.61 -2.22
C VAL A 407 -7.53 18.04 -1.71
N SER A 408 -8.30 17.41 -2.61
CA SER A 408 -9.47 16.61 -2.31
C SER A 408 -9.13 15.13 -2.45
N PHE A 409 -9.59 14.32 -1.50
CA PHE A 409 -9.27 12.91 -1.33
C PHE A 409 -10.57 12.12 -1.43
N PHE A 410 -10.68 11.22 -2.41
CA PHE A 410 -11.89 10.45 -2.69
C PHE A 410 -11.71 8.98 -2.35
N GLY A 411 -12.70 8.38 -1.69
CA GLY A 411 -12.53 7.08 -1.07
C GLY A 411 -13.78 6.53 -0.41
N GLU A 412 -13.57 5.73 0.64
CA GLU A 412 -14.59 5.06 1.45
C GLU A 412 -14.18 5.07 2.94
N ASN A 413 -15.17 4.98 3.84
CA ASN A 413 -15.01 4.90 5.29
C ASN A 413 -14.24 6.06 5.96
N PHE A 414 -14.25 7.26 5.38
CA PHE A 414 -13.74 8.45 6.07
C PHE A 414 -14.65 8.85 7.25
N THR A 415 -14.10 9.57 8.22
CA THR A 415 -14.77 9.99 9.45
C THR A 415 -14.52 11.47 9.76
N ALA A 416 -15.34 12.06 10.64
CA ALA A 416 -15.21 13.48 11.03
C ALA A 416 -13.84 13.85 11.63
N ASN A 417 -13.10 12.87 12.15
CA ASN A 417 -11.79 13.01 12.76
C ASN A 417 -10.66 12.36 11.93
N THR A 418 -10.88 12.15 10.63
CA THR A 418 -9.84 11.67 9.71
C THR A 418 -8.65 12.64 9.66
N ARG A 419 -7.44 12.09 9.74
CA ARG A 419 -6.16 12.76 9.51
C ARG A 419 -5.61 12.36 8.14
N VAL A 420 -4.80 13.22 7.54
CA VAL A 420 -4.20 13.02 6.22
C VAL A 420 -2.70 13.29 6.30
N PHE A 421 -1.89 12.46 5.64
CA PHE A 421 -0.43 12.57 5.62
C PHE A 421 0.12 12.43 4.20
N PHE A 422 1.21 13.14 3.95
CA PHE A 422 2.04 13.07 2.75
C PHE A 422 3.39 12.50 3.18
N SER A 423 3.68 11.25 2.79
CA SER A 423 4.63 10.38 3.51
C SER A 423 4.31 10.39 5.02
N ASP A 424 5.29 10.75 5.87
CA ASP A 424 5.14 10.83 7.33
C ASP A 424 4.69 12.22 7.80
N THR A 425 4.56 13.21 6.90
CA THR A 425 4.24 14.60 7.27
C THR A 425 2.73 14.83 7.24
N GLU A 426 2.15 15.26 8.37
CA GLU A 426 0.71 15.50 8.48
C GLU A 426 0.28 16.75 7.68
N ALA A 427 -0.87 16.64 7.01
CA ALA A 427 -1.51 17.72 6.28
C ALA A 427 -2.17 18.74 7.23
N THR A 428 -2.36 19.96 6.75
CA THR A 428 -3.04 21.02 7.52
C THR A 428 -4.46 21.24 7.01
N ALA A 429 -5.29 21.95 7.78
CA ALA A 429 -6.68 22.29 7.41
C ALA A 429 -7.53 21.09 6.92
N VAL A 430 -7.34 19.91 7.52
CA VAL A 430 -8.12 18.71 7.20
C VAL A 430 -9.60 18.96 7.53
N SER A 431 -10.47 18.65 6.58
CA SER A 431 -11.91 18.87 6.65
C SER A 431 -12.66 17.69 6.04
N PHE A 432 -13.53 17.09 6.85
CA PHE A 432 -14.42 16.01 6.44
C PHE A 432 -15.61 16.57 5.66
N VAL A 433 -15.85 16.07 4.44
CA VAL A 433 -17.00 16.47 3.61
C VAL A 433 -18.11 15.42 3.73
N ASN A 434 -17.75 14.14 3.56
CA ASN A 434 -18.61 12.97 3.77
C ASN A 434 -17.74 11.70 3.85
N SER A 435 -18.34 10.53 4.09
CA SER A 435 -17.63 9.25 4.24
C SER A 435 -16.83 8.78 3.01
N GLY A 436 -16.98 9.43 1.85
CA GLY A 436 -16.16 9.22 0.66
C GLY A 436 -15.39 10.45 0.17
N GLU A 437 -15.43 11.58 0.88
CA GLU A 437 -14.62 12.77 0.55
C GLU A 437 -14.07 13.50 1.80
N VAL A 438 -12.75 13.71 1.81
CA VAL A 438 -12.03 14.59 2.74
C VAL A 438 -11.25 15.62 1.91
N ARG A 439 -11.02 16.82 2.46
CA ARG A 439 -10.12 17.83 1.87
C ARG A 439 -9.07 18.26 2.87
N ALA A 440 -7.85 18.50 2.43
CA ALA A 440 -6.75 18.96 3.26
C ALA A 440 -5.77 19.82 2.45
N THR A 441 -4.95 20.58 3.15
CA THR A 441 -3.88 21.40 2.57
C THR A 441 -2.54 20.68 2.73
N ALA A 442 -1.87 20.44 1.60
CA ALA A 442 -0.56 19.78 1.56
C ALA A 442 0.48 20.57 2.38
N PRO A 443 1.32 19.90 3.20
CA PRO A 443 2.40 20.52 3.94
C PRO A 443 3.53 20.97 3.01
N ALA A 444 4.46 21.79 3.51
CA ALA A 444 5.72 22.02 2.81
C ALA A 444 6.58 20.75 2.84
N TYR A 445 7.24 20.43 1.72
CA TYR A 445 8.00 19.18 1.56
C TYR A 445 9.08 19.35 0.47
N PHE A 446 10.09 18.47 0.47
CA PHE A 446 11.12 18.45 -0.57
C PHE A 446 10.58 17.90 -1.90
N GLU A 447 11.25 18.22 -3.02
CA GLU A 447 10.87 17.73 -4.34
C GLU A 447 10.90 16.19 -4.38
N SER A 448 9.73 15.57 -4.54
CA SER A 448 9.54 14.13 -4.43
C SER A 448 8.15 13.71 -4.90
N THR A 449 7.98 12.44 -5.23
CA THR A 449 6.65 11.83 -5.37
C THR A 449 6.42 10.90 -4.18
N VAL A 450 5.38 11.17 -3.40
CA VAL A 450 5.14 10.53 -2.10
C VAL A 450 3.87 9.69 -2.10
N ASP A 451 3.84 8.72 -1.19
CA ASP A 451 2.61 8.07 -0.77
C ASP A 451 1.72 9.07 -0.01
N VAL A 452 0.41 8.93 -0.15
CA VAL A 452 -0.58 9.64 0.67
C VAL A 452 -1.27 8.65 1.58
N ARG A 453 -1.32 8.95 2.88
CA ARG A 453 -1.95 8.10 3.91
C ARG A 453 -3.13 8.82 4.56
N ILE A 454 -4.25 8.12 4.67
CA ILE A 454 -5.43 8.51 5.44
C ILE A 454 -5.41 7.73 6.76
N GLU A 455 -5.80 8.36 7.87
CA GLU A 455 -5.86 7.73 9.19
C GLU A 455 -7.13 8.16 9.95
N ASN A 456 -7.96 7.20 10.33
CA ASN A 456 -9.12 7.39 11.20
C ASN A 456 -8.71 7.25 12.68
N PRO A 457 -9.56 7.68 13.64
CA PRO A 457 -9.45 7.29 15.04
C PRO A 457 -9.34 5.77 15.19
N GLY A 458 -8.59 5.31 16.19
CA GLY A 458 -8.30 3.88 16.38
C GLY A 458 -7.18 3.34 15.46
N SER A 459 -6.34 4.20 14.90
CA SER A 459 -5.19 3.83 14.04
C SER A 459 -5.53 3.13 12.72
N LYS A 460 -6.82 3.03 12.37
CA LYS A 460 -7.30 2.50 11.08
C LYS A 460 -6.77 3.35 9.92
N ARG A 461 -5.99 2.76 9.01
CA ARG A 461 -5.25 3.47 7.94
C ARG A 461 -5.56 2.95 6.54
N GLY A 462 -5.36 3.80 5.55
CA GLY A 462 -5.26 3.42 4.14
C GLY A 462 -4.24 4.28 3.40
N VAL A 463 -3.61 3.74 2.37
CA VAL A 463 -2.49 4.39 1.65
C VAL A 463 -2.70 4.30 0.14
N LEU A 464 -2.59 5.43 -0.55
CA LEU A 464 -2.46 5.47 -2.01
C LEU A 464 -0.99 5.72 -2.36
N LYS A 465 -0.37 4.75 -3.03
CA LYS A 465 1.07 4.76 -3.34
C LYS A 465 1.42 5.77 -4.44
N GLN A 466 2.53 6.49 -4.26
CA GLN A 466 3.05 7.51 -5.19
C GLN A 466 1.98 8.53 -5.66
N ALA A 467 1.02 8.86 -4.79
CA ALA A 467 -0.19 9.60 -5.16
C ALA A 467 0.04 11.09 -5.47
N PHE A 468 1.03 11.72 -4.83
CA PHE A 468 1.23 13.17 -4.92
C PHE A 468 2.68 13.55 -5.22
N SER A 469 2.88 14.46 -6.17
CA SER A 469 4.20 14.99 -6.55
C SER A 469 4.39 16.42 -6.06
N PHE A 470 5.30 16.60 -5.11
CA PHE A 470 5.79 17.92 -4.70
C PHE A 470 6.82 18.41 -5.73
N GLN A 471 6.54 19.57 -6.31
CA GLN A 471 7.37 20.16 -7.36
C GLN A 471 7.70 21.62 -7.02
N PRO A 472 8.94 22.06 -7.27
CA PRO A 472 9.32 23.45 -7.03
C PRO A 472 8.48 24.43 -7.87
N PRO A 473 8.29 25.67 -7.37
CA PRO A 473 7.85 26.79 -8.20
C PRO A 473 8.87 27.06 -9.32
N PRO A 474 8.50 27.79 -10.38
CA PRO A 474 9.51 28.35 -11.29
C PRO A 474 10.43 29.31 -10.52
N GLU A 475 11.60 29.57 -11.07
CA GLU A 475 12.53 30.61 -10.59
C GLU A 475 13.04 31.38 -11.82
N VAL A 476 13.15 32.70 -11.75
CA VAL A 476 13.66 33.55 -12.84
C VAL A 476 14.67 34.57 -12.32
N TYR A 477 15.95 34.25 -12.42
CA TYR A 477 17.05 35.08 -11.89
C TYR A 477 17.65 36.05 -12.92
N GLN A 478 17.39 35.90 -14.21
CA GLN A 478 17.92 36.80 -15.25
C GLN A 478 17.02 36.89 -16.49
N ALA A 479 17.02 38.06 -17.12
CA ALA A 479 16.43 38.32 -18.43
C ALA A 479 17.46 39.04 -19.34
N LEU A 480 17.56 38.65 -20.61
CA LEU A 480 18.49 39.23 -21.59
C LEU A 480 17.82 39.42 -22.96
N PRO A 481 17.92 40.60 -23.60
CA PRO A 481 18.50 41.84 -23.06
C PRO A 481 17.61 42.41 -21.93
N THR A 482 18.22 43.21 -21.05
CA THR A 482 17.54 43.83 -19.89
C THR A 482 16.76 45.11 -20.25
N SER A 483 16.74 45.53 -21.52
CA SER A 483 16.00 46.72 -21.95
C SER A 483 15.53 46.65 -23.40
N GLY A 484 14.56 47.50 -23.77
CA GLY A 484 14.04 47.62 -25.14
C GLY A 484 13.12 48.82 -25.34
N PRO A 485 12.59 49.00 -26.57
CA PRO A 485 11.79 50.15 -26.96
C PRO A 485 10.39 50.14 -26.32
N LEU A 486 9.81 51.32 -26.13
CA LEU A 486 8.44 51.48 -25.60
C LEU A 486 7.35 50.74 -26.41
N ALA A 487 7.61 50.50 -27.70
CA ALA A 487 6.72 49.74 -28.59
C ALA A 487 6.72 48.22 -28.34
N GLY A 488 7.62 47.71 -27.49
CA GLY A 488 7.83 46.27 -27.31
C GLY A 488 8.49 45.62 -28.53
N GLY A 489 8.30 44.31 -28.68
CA GLY A 489 8.85 43.51 -29.78
C GLY A 489 10.25 42.94 -29.52
N THR A 490 10.93 43.34 -28.44
CA THR A 490 12.18 42.71 -27.99
C THR A 490 11.95 41.25 -27.65
N LEU A 491 12.69 40.34 -28.31
CA LEU A 491 12.80 38.95 -27.87
C LEU A 491 13.74 38.91 -26.65
N VAL A 492 13.21 38.45 -25.52
CA VAL A 492 13.92 38.34 -24.24
C VAL A 492 14.09 36.85 -23.92
N THR A 493 15.33 36.42 -23.71
CA THR A 493 15.64 35.13 -23.10
C THR A 493 15.62 35.27 -21.59
N LEU A 494 14.82 34.45 -20.92
CA LEU A 494 14.76 34.30 -19.48
C LEU A 494 15.63 33.09 -19.07
N GLN A 495 16.51 33.29 -18.09
CA GLN A 495 17.27 32.23 -17.44
C GLN A 495 16.75 32.04 -16.01
N GLY A 496 16.60 30.79 -15.60
CA GLY A 496 15.83 30.41 -14.44
C GLY A 496 16.04 28.96 -13.99
N SER A 497 15.12 28.46 -13.18
CA SER A 497 15.02 27.05 -12.80
C SER A 497 13.56 26.60 -12.81
N SER A 498 13.34 25.28 -12.86
CA SER A 498 12.02 24.64 -12.71
C SER A 498 10.93 25.13 -13.69
N LEU A 499 11.31 25.62 -14.88
CA LEU A 499 10.39 26.14 -15.89
C LEU A 499 9.66 25.00 -16.63
N LYS A 500 8.33 25.11 -16.78
CA LYS A 500 7.46 24.03 -17.29
C LYS A 500 6.76 24.40 -18.61
N THR A 501 6.31 23.39 -19.35
CA THR A 501 5.61 23.58 -20.64
C THR A 501 4.26 24.23 -20.42
N GLY A 502 3.89 25.21 -21.25
CA GLY A 502 2.71 26.06 -21.01
C GLY A 502 3.01 27.27 -20.12
N LEU A 503 4.29 27.67 -20.01
CA LEU A 503 4.76 28.83 -19.27
C LEU A 503 4.01 30.11 -19.69
N GLY A 504 3.46 30.82 -18.70
CA GLY A 504 3.04 32.21 -18.81
C GLY A 504 4.19 33.16 -18.45
N VAL A 505 4.31 34.27 -19.17
CA VAL A 505 5.25 35.36 -18.88
C VAL A 505 4.51 36.69 -19.03
N SER A 506 4.73 37.65 -18.14
CA SER A 506 4.21 39.01 -18.25
C SER A 506 5.23 40.05 -17.79
N PHE A 507 5.19 41.22 -18.44
CA PHE A 507 6.06 42.37 -18.17
C PHE A 507 5.19 43.50 -17.60
N GLY A 508 5.42 43.90 -16.35
CA GLY A 508 4.58 44.90 -15.67
C GLY A 508 3.11 44.49 -15.56
N GLY A 509 2.83 43.18 -15.49
CA GLY A 509 1.48 42.61 -15.54
C GLY A 509 0.84 42.52 -16.93
N THR A 510 1.51 43.03 -17.98
CA THR A 510 1.04 42.86 -19.38
C THR A 510 1.57 41.55 -19.95
N PRO A 511 0.72 40.61 -20.42
CA PRO A 511 1.19 39.34 -20.97
C PRO A 511 2.16 39.49 -22.14
N ALA A 512 3.21 38.67 -22.15
CA ALA A 512 4.15 38.57 -23.26
C ALA A 512 3.56 37.77 -24.44
N SER A 513 4.16 37.92 -25.61
CA SER A 513 3.81 37.13 -26.80
C SER A 513 4.91 36.11 -27.15
N ASN A 514 4.57 35.09 -27.95
CA ASN A 514 5.50 34.06 -28.43
C ASN A 514 6.31 33.34 -27.32
N VAL A 515 5.73 33.20 -26.13
CA VAL A 515 6.39 32.53 -24.99
C VAL A 515 6.69 31.08 -25.34
N THR A 516 7.97 30.73 -25.32
CA THR A 516 8.50 29.44 -25.77
C THR A 516 9.48 28.90 -24.73
N LEU A 517 9.20 27.72 -24.18
CA LEU A 517 10.14 27.01 -23.31
C LEU A 517 11.27 26.41 -24.16
N VAL A 518 12.53 26.66 -23.80
CA VAL A 518 13.72 26.09 -24.45
C VAL A 518 14.22 24.89 -23.64
N SER A 519 14.25 25.01 -22.32
CA SER A 519 14.61 23.96 -21.36
C SER A 519 13.94 24.23 -20.00
N ALA A 520 14.17 23.36 -19.00
CA ALA A 520 13.74 23.63 -17.62
C ALA A 520 14.46 24.83 -16.94
N THR A 521 15.49 25.41 -17.58
CA THR A 521 16.24 26.57 -17.10
C THR A 521 16.19 27.77 -18.04
N GLU A 522 15.63 27.63 -19.26
CA GLU A 522 15.61 28.68 -20.27
C GLU A 522 14.25 28.77 -20.98
N ALA A 523 13.74 29.99 -21.13
CA ALA A 523 12.58 30.31 -21.96
C ALA A 523 12.83 31.58 -22.77
N THR A 524 12.10 31.78 -23.85
CA THR A 524 12.07 33.05 -24.58
C THR A 524 10.67 33.63 -24.62
N ALA A 525 10.56 34.96 -24.55
CA ALA A 525 9.30 35.69 -24.61
C ALA A 525 9.49 37.03 -25.33
N VAL A 526 8.51 37.47 -26.11
CA VAL A 526 8.53 38.78 -26.78
C VAL A 526 7.83 39.80 -25.90
N ALA A 527 8.59 40.81 -25.46
CA ALA A 527 8.12 41.86 -24.56
C ALA A 527 6.99 42.69 -25.23
N PRO A 528 5.88 42.97 -24.51
CA PRO A 528 4.78 43.79 -25.02
C PRO A 528 5.16 45.28 -25.05
N ALA A 529 4.31 46.12 -25.65
CA ALA A 529 4.44 47.57 -25.56
C ALA A 529 4.12 48.07 -24.14
N HIS A 530 4.89 49.04 -23.64
CA HIS A 530 4.74 49.56 -22.28
C HIS A 530 5.28 51.01 -22.16
N ALA A 531 4.87 51.71 -21.10
CA ALA A 531 5.42 53.02 -20.75
C ALA A 531 6.88 52.92 -20.28
N ALA A 532 7.63 54.02 -20.39
CA ALA A 532 9.04 54.08 -20.02
C ALA A 532 9.27 53.81 -18.51
N GLY A 533 10.34 53.09 -18.19
CA GLY A 533 10.71 52.73 -16.82
C GLY A 533 11.07 51.25 -16.66
N PHE A 534 11.43 50.86 -15.43
CA PHE A 534 11.61 49.46 -15.07
C PHE A 534 10.26 48.78 -14.84
N VAL A 535 10.17 47.49 -15.18
CA VAL A 535 9.06 46.61 -14.84
C VAL A 535 9.57 45.30 -14.27
N ASN A 536 8.72 44.66 -13.47
CA ASN A 536 8.94 43.29 -13.01
C ASN A 536 8.52 42.31 -14.12
N ILE A 537 9.22 41.18 -14.21
CA ILE A 537 8.82 40.05 -15.08
C ILE A 537 8.22 38.97 -14.17
N LEU A 538 6.93 38.71 -14.30
CA LEU A 538 6.24 37.61 -13.61
C LEU A 538 6.19 36.39 -14.52
N VAL A 539 6.69 35.27 -14.03
CA VAL A 539 6.67 33.95 -14.68
C VAL A 539 5.65 33.06 -13.98
N THR A 540 4.95 32.22 -14.74
CA THR A 540 3.89 31.33 -14.23
C THR A 540 3.99 29.97 -14.90
N ASN A 541 4.20 28.91 -14.13
CA ASN A 541 4.16 27.53 -14.62
C ASN A 541 2.71 27.07 -14.86
N SER A 542 2.54 26.02 -15.66
CA SER A 542 1.23 25.42 -15.98
C SER A 542 0.51 24.77 -14.78
N ASP A 543 1.19 24.63 -13.64
CA ASP A 543 0.63 24.21 -12.35
C ASP A 543 0.11 25.40 -11.51
N GLY A 544 0.24 26.63 -12.02
CA GLY A 544 -0.15 27.87 -11.34
C GLY A 544 0.91 28.44 -10.39
N GLN A 545 2.08 27.80 -10.24
CA GLN A 545 3.16 28.35 -9.42
C GLN A 545 3.86 29.50 -10.13
N THR A 546 4.32 30.51 -9.37
CA THR A 546 4.85 31.78 -9.91
C THR A 546 6.13 32.22 -9.23
N ASP A 547 6.97 32.94 -9.97
CA ASP A 547 8.10 33.73 -9.46
C ASP A 547 8.25 35.03 -10.25
N GLN A 548 8.92 36.03 -9.67
CA GLN A 548 9.00 37.39 -10.19
C GLN A 548 10.42 37.98 -10.15
N LEU A 549 10.97 38.28 -11.32
CA LEU A 549 12.20 39.05 -11.45
C LEU A 549 11.89 40.55 -11.30
N ASP A 550 12.11 41.09 -10.10
CA ASP A 550 11.94 42.51 -9.80
C ASP A 550 12.85 43.40 -10.66
N ASN A 551 12.28 44.43 -11.29
CA ASN A 551 12.94 45.32 -12.24
C ASN A 551 13.64 44.61 -13.43
N GLY A 552 13.24 43.37 -13.76
CA GLY A 552 13.89 42.51 -14.75
C GLY A 552 13.97 43.05 -16.18
N PHE A 553 13.19 44.08 -16.54
CA PHE A 553 13.26 44.72 -17.85
C PHE A 553 13.03 46.23 -17.77
N GLN A 554 13.76 47.00 -18.58
CA GLN A 554 13.61 48.45 -18.71
C GLN A 554 13.09 48.86 -20.09
N TYR A 555 11.94 49.53 -20.12
CA TYR A 555 11.45 50.20 -21.31
C TYR A 555 12.11 51.58 -21.45
N LYS A 556 12.84 51.78 -22.55
CA LYS A 556 13.57 53.02 -22.89
C LYS A 556 12.91 53.75 -24.06
N ALA A 557 12.96 55.07 -24.05
CA ALA A 557 12.68 55.88 -25.23
C ALA A 557 13.84 55.80 -26.23
N ALA A 558 13.56 56.07 -27.51
CA ALA A 558 14.59 56.23 -28.53
C ALA A 558 15.33 57.58 -28.35
N PRO A 559 16.63 57.66 -28.65
CA PRO A 559 17.38 58.91 -28.57
C PRO A 559 16.82 59.93 -29.56
N ALA A 560 16.66 61.19 -29.16
CA ALA A 560 15.95 62.19 -29.95
C ALA A 560 16.70 63.53 -30.03
N THR A 561 17.28 63.86 -31.19
CA THR A 561 17.87 65.19 -31.42
C THR A 561 16.79 66.24 -31.66
N THR A 562 16.78 67.29 -30.84
CA THR A 562 15.79 68.38 -30.88
C THR A 562 16.33 69.67 -31.50
N SER A 563 17.63 69.92 -31.41
CA SER A 563 18.29 71.05 -32.07
C SER A 563 19.79 70.86 -32.27
N VAL A 564 20.38 71.68 -33.14
CA VAL A 564 21.76 71.59 -33.62
C VAL A 564 22.36 73.00 -33.63
N ALA A 565 23.54 73.19 -33.05
CA ALA A 565 24.13 74.51 -32.83
C ALA A 565 25.65 74.53 -33.07
N PRO A 566 26.17 75.29 -34.06
CA PRO A 566 25.43 75.98 -35.12
C PRO A 566 24.72 74.98 -36.07
N ASN A 567 23.62 75.40 -36.67
CA ASN A 567 22.85 74.61 -37.64
C ASN A 567 23.28 74.85 -39.11
N SER A 568 24.31 75.66 -39.35
CA SER A 568 24.93 75.79 -40.67
C SER A 568 26.43 76.09 -40.56
N GLY A 569 27.15 75.90 -41.67
CA GLY A 569 28.57 76.22 -41.78
C GLY A 569 29.36 75.30 -42.70
N ALA A 570 30.68 75.40 -42.65
CA ALA A 570 31.60 74.59 -43.45
C ALA A 570 31.93 73.23 -42.79
N ALA A 571 32.51 72.32 -43.58
CA ALA A 571 33.07 71.06 -43.06
C ALA A 571 34.18 71.31 -42.01
N GLY A 572 34.27 70.41 -41.03
CA GLY A 572 35.27 70.44 -39.96
C GLY A 572 34.95 71.34 -38.77
N ILE A 573 33.84 72.09 -38.78
CA ILE A 573 33.40 72.85 -37.59
C ILE A 573 32.84 71.91 -36.51
N GLN A 574 33.01 72.31 -35.25
CA GLN A 574 32.37 71.64 -34.12
C GLN A 574 30.91 72.12 -33.98
N VAL A 575 30.02 71.17 -33.74
CA VAL A 575 28.57 71.37 -33.61
C VAL A 575 28.06 70.62 -32.38
N ILE A 576 27.14 71.23 -31.64
CA ILE A 576 26.47 70.63 -30.49
C ILE A 576 25.09 70.16 -30.91
N LEU A 577 24.79 68.88 -30.67
CA LEU A 577 23.47 68.28 -30.76
C LEU A 577 22.81 68.34 -29.38
N THR A 578 21.68 69.02 -29.27
CA THR A 578 20.82 68.98 -28.08
C THR A 578 19.64 68.04 -28.34
N GLY A 579 19.25 67.25 -27.34
CA GLY A 579 18.26 66.20 -27.49
C GLY A 579 17.78 65.60 -26.17
N THR A 580 17.25 64.38 -26.22
CA THR A 580 16.94 63.54 -25.06
C THR A 580 17.44 62.11 -25.27
N ASP A 581 17.59 61.40 -24.15
CA ASP A 581 17.80 59.96 -24.07
C ASP A 581 19.06 59.44 -24.81
N TYR A 582 20.09 60.28 -24.97
CA TYR A 582 21.39 59.84 -25.48
C TYR A 582 22.12 58.94 -24.47
N GLU A 583 22.65 57.81 -24.94
CA GLU A 583 23.59 56.97 -24.20
C GLU A 583 25.06 57.37 -24.45
N TRP A 584 25.96 56.98 -23.56
CA TRP A 584 27.39 57.37 -23.59
C TRP A 584 28.14 56.94 -24.87
N ASN A 585 27.59 55.95 -25.57
CA ASN A 585 28.06 55.41 -26.84
C ASN A 585 27.05 55.61 -27.98
N THR A 586 26.19 56.63 -27.90
CA THR A 586 25.28 57.01 -29.00
C THR A 586 26.07 57.20 -30.29
N ILE A 587 25.72 56.43 -31.32
CA ILE A 587 26.30 56.58 -32.65
C ILE A 587 25.58 57.73 -33.35
N VAL A 588 26.34 58.65 -33.94
CA VAL A 588 25.80 59.77 -34.72
C VAL A 588 26.17 59.58 -36.19
N ARG A 589 25.22 59.81 -37.11
CA ARG A 589 25.47 59.79 -38.56
C ARG A 589 24.95 61.05 -39.24
N VAL A 590 25.78 61.67 -40.07
CA VAL A 590 25.45 62.82 -40.91
C VAL A 590 25.25 62.30 -42.34
N ASP A 591 24.03 62.41 -42.88
CA ASP A 591 23.62 61.77 -44.14
C ASP A 591 24.12 60.31 -44.30
N GLY A 592 23.89 59.50 -43.27
CA GLY A 592 24.33 58.10 -43.20
C GLY A 592 25.83 57.88 -42.96
N THR A 593 26.68 58.92 -43.03
CA THR A 593 28.11 58.85 -42.71
C THR A 593 28.32 58.93 -41.20
N GLU A 594 28.91 57.90 -40.60
CA GLU A 594 29.16 57.84 -39.16
C GLU A 594 30.27 58.83 -38.72
N VAL A 595 30.03 59.54 -37.61
CA VAL A 595 30.93 60.60 -37.11
C VAL A 595 31.27 60.40 -35.64
N THR A 596 32.50 60.76 -35.24
CA THR A 596 32.94 60.65 -33.85
C THR A 596 32.22 61.67 -32.96
N GLY A 597 31.25 61.18 -32.18
CA GLY A 597 30.61 61.93 -31.12
C GLY A 597 31.47 62.06 -29.86
N THR A 598 31.43 63.24 -29.25
CA THR A 598 31.87 63.51 -27.89
C THR A 598 30.63 63.61 -27.02
N PHE A 599 30.25 62.52 -26.36
CA PHE A 599 29.16 62.52 -25.39
C PHE A 599 29.50 63.46 -24.22
N VAL A 600 28.55 64.32 -23.84
CA VAL A 600 28.68 65.25 -22.70
C VAL A 600 27.73 64.84 -21.59
N ASP A 601 26.45 64.64 -21.94
CA ASP A 601 25.37 64.22 -21.04
C ASP A 601 24.20 63.62 -21.87
N PRO A 602 23.19 62.99 -21.25
CA PRO A 602 22.06 62.38 -21.97
C PRO A 602 21.18 63.33 -22.82
N THR A 603 21.46 64.64 -22.80
CA THR A 603 20.82 65.65 -23.65
C THR A 603 21.80 66.35 -24.60
N THR A 604 23.11 66.06 -24.54
CA THR A 604 24.16 66.81 -25.26
C THR A 604 25.26 65.92 -25.84
N ILE A 605 25.46 65.97 -27.17
CA ILE A 605 26.61 65.38 -27.88
C ILE A 605 27.28 66.45 -28.74
N GLY A 606 28.60 66.59 -28.63
CA GLY A 606 29.40 67.39 -29.57
C GLY A 606 29.92 66.54 -30.73
N ILE A 607 29.73 66.97 -31.98
CA ILE A 607 30.32 66.34 -33.18
C ILE A 607 31.21 67.33 -33.95
N ASN A 608 32.07 66.82 -34.82
CA ASN A 608 32.70 67.62 -35.87
C ASN A 608 32.05 67.27 -37.20
N MET A 609 31.61 68.26 -37.97
CA MET A 609 30.92 68.03 -39.24
C MET A 609 31.89 67.42 -40.28
N PRO A 610 31.54 66.31 -40.95
CA PRO A 610 32.40 65.69 -41.97
C PRO A 610 32.45 66.54 -43.25
N ALA A 611 33.26 66.12 -44.23
CA ALA A 611 33.20 66.69 -45.58
C ALA A 611 31.92 66.22 -46.29
N HIS A 612 31.15 67.16 -46.83
CA HIS A 612 29.90 66.90 -47.56
C HIS A 612 29.73 67.95 -48.67
N ALA A 613 28.75 67.75 -49.56
CA ALA A 613 28.34 68.74 -50.54
C ALA A 613 27.42 69.83 -49.93
N ASP A 614 27.38 71.00 -50.55
CA ASP A 614 26.54 72.15 -50.18
C ASP A 614 25.05 71.74 -50.08
N GLY A 615 24.35 72.15 -49.01
CA GLY A 615 22.93 71.88 -48.80
C GLY A 615 22.55 71.28 -47.43
N PRO A 616 21.25 71.06 -47.17
CA PRO A 616 20.76 70.50 -45.92
C PRO A 616 21.01 68.99 -45.82
N VAL A 617 21.40 68.52 -44.64
CA VAL A 617 21.64 67.10 -44.32
C VAL A 617 20.78 66.65 -43.12
N PRO A 618 20.34 65.39 -43.08
CA PRO A 618 19.80 64.78 -41.87
C PRO A 618 20.91 64.39 -40.89
N ILE A 619 20.57 64.34 -39.61
CA ILE A 619 21.41 63.71 -38.57
C ILE A 619 20.61 62.58 -37.92
N GLU A 620 21.14 61.36 -37.99
CA GLU A 620 20.66 60.19 -37.27
C GLU A 620 21.43 60.04 -35.95
N VAL A 621 20.71 59.65 -34.89
CA VAL A 621 21.26 59.19 -33.61
C VAL A 621 20.77 57.78 -33.31
N GLU A 622 21.65 56.92 -32.82
CA GLU A 622 21.38 55.51 -32.50
C GLU A 622 21.99 55.13 -31.13
N ASN A 623 21.19 54.59 -30.22
CA ASN A 623 21.62 54.09 -28.92
C ASN A 623 22.15 52.64 -29.00
N ALA A 624 22.74 52.15 -27.91
CA ALA A 624 23.33 50.81 -27.85
C ALA A 624 22.30 49.67 -27.98
N ASP A 625 21.03 49.98 -27.74
CA ASP A 625 19.87 49.07 -27.91
C ASP A 625 19.33 49.05 -29.36
N GLY A 626 19.94 49.79 -30.28
CA GLY A 626 19.52 49.91 -31.69
C GLY A 626 18.31 50.82 -31.90
N GLN A 627 17.83 51.52 -30.88
CA GLN A 627 16.81 52.55 -31.07
C GLN A 627 17.42 53.77 -31.77
N LYS A 628 16.73 54.25 -32.81
CA LYS A 628 17.17 55.38 -33.65
C LYS A 628 16.15 56.51 -33.68
N SER A 629 16.62 57.72 -33.94
CA SER A 629 15.81 58.76 -34.59
C SER A 629 16.63 59.56 -35.61
N THR A 630 15.94 60.30 -36.48
CA THR A 630 16.57 61.12 -37.52
C THR A 630 15.97 62.52 -37.52
N LEU A 631 16.76 63.53 -37.15
CA LEU A 631 16.38 64.92 -37.35
C LEU A 631 16.63 65.28 -38.82
N SER A 632 15.56 65.54 -39.57
CA SER A 632 15.62 65.91 -40.99
C SER A 632 16.05 67.37 -41.14
N ASN A 633 16.93 67.67 -42.11
CA ASN A 633 17.50 69.01 -42.35
C ASN A 633 18.16 69.63 -41.09
N ALA A 634 18.83 68.79 -40.29
CA ALA A 634 19.42 69.14 -39.01
C ALA A 634 20.57 70.13 -39.11
N PHE A 635 21.34 70.09 -40.21
CA PHE A 635 22.45 71.00 -40.49
C PHE A 635 22.44 71.39 -41.97
N THR A 636 22.95 72.58 -42.32
CA THR A 636 23.12 73.04 -43.70
C THR A 636 24.58 73.37 -44.01
N TYR A 637 25.16 72.68 -44.98
CA TYR A 637 26.50 72.99 -45.47
C TYR A 637 26.49 74.28 -46.30
N ASP A 638 27.24 75.27 -45.83
CA ASP A 638 27.41 76.56 -46.50
C ASP A 638 28.26 76.39 -47.77
N ALA A 639 27.79 76.98 -48.88
CA ALA A 639 28.50 76.93 -50.15
C ALA A 639 29.90 77.54 -50.06
N THR A 640 30.89 76.90 -50.69
CA THR A 640 32.31 77.28 -50.62
C THR A 640 32.62 78.57 -51.40
N GLY A 641 32.19 79.70 -50.85
CA GLY A 641 32.37 81.04 -51.42
C GLY A 641 33.82 81.44 -51.60
N SER A 642 34.14 81.93 -52.80
CA SER A 642 35.43 82.54 -53.16
C SER A 642 35.92 83.53 -52.10
N GLY A 643 37.19 83.41 -51.69
CA GLY A 643 37.74 84.13 -50.54
C GLY A 643 37.73 85.66 -50.66
N GLY A 644 37.59 86.32 -49.51
CA GLY A 644 37.66 87.77 -49.32
C GLY A 644 38.28 88.14 -47.97
N THR A 645 38.96 89.29 -47.88
CA THR A 645 39.91 89.58 -46.79
C THR A 645 39.37 90.46 -45.65
N GLY A 646 39.53 89.98 -44.41
CA GLY A 646 39.88 90.80 -43.23
C GLY A 646 38.74 91.57 -42.53
N GLY A 647 39.01 92.04 -41.30
CA GLY A 647 38.13 93.00 -40.61
C GLY A 647 37.73 92.70 -39.15
N THR A 648 38.71 92.52 -38.26
CA THR A 648 38.70 92.98 -36.85
C THR A 648 37.37 93.20 -36.07
N SER A 649 37.28 92.48 -34.93
CA SER A 649 37.04 93.06 -33.58
C SER A 649 35.62 93.23 -32.98
N SER A 650 35.59 92.92 -31.68
CA SER A 650 34.86 93.59 -30.57
C SER A 650 33.36 93.34 -30.28
N THR A 651 33.17 92.74 -29.08
CA THR A 651 32.22 93.12 -28.01
C THR A 651 30.71 93.09 -28.25
N GLY A 652 30.09 92.03 -27.72
CA GLY A 652 29.23 92.16 -26.52
C GLY A 652 27.79 92.66 -26.69
N GLY A 653 26.99 92.44 -25.65
CA GLY A 653 25.57 92.80 -25.58
C GLY A 653 24.78 91.72 -24.87
N ALA A 654 23.91 92.09 -23.93
CA ALA A 654 23.16 91.15 -23.10
C ALA A 654 21.67 91.49 -23.04
N ALA A 655 20.88 90.42 -22.84
CA ALA A 655 19.58 90.39 -22.16
C ALA A 655 18.31 90.94 -22.84
N ALA A 656 17.20 90.38 -22.32
CA ALA A 656 15.86 90.94 -22.13
C ALA A 656 14.77 90.76 -23.22
N GLY A 657 13.59 90.32 -22.75
CA GLY A 657 12.29 90.39 -23.45
C GLY A 657 11.90 89.15 -24.28
N GLY A 658 10.71 88.54 -24.13
CA GLY A 658 9.75 88.58 -23.02
C GLY A 658 8.26 88.67 -23.41
N ASN A 659 7.41 88.06 -22.58
CA ASN A 659 5.95 88.25 -22.41
C ASN A 659 4.97 87.50 -23.36
N ALA A 660 3.72 87.39 -22.88
CA ALA A 660 2.53 86.73 -23.41
C ALA A 660 2.55 85.18 -23.46
N GLY A 661 1.63 84.43 -22.84
CA GLY A 661 0.59 84.78 -21.85
C GLY A 661 -0.81 84.21 -22.16
N THR A 662 -1.53 83.75 -21.13
CA THR A 662 -2.88 83.10 -21.16
C THR A 662 -2.94 81.75 -21.91
N ALA A 663 -3.82 80.78 -21.59
CA ALA A 663 -4.56 80.41 -20.36
C ALA A 663 -5.09 78.96 -20.59
N GLY A 664 -5.47 78.13 -19.61
CA GLY A 664 -5.53 78.26 -18.14
C GLY A 664 -6.20 77.00 -17.55
N SER A 665 -6.57 77.03 -16.26
CA SER A 665 -7.27 75.93 -15.52
C SER A 665 -6.49 74.61 -15.32
N SER A 666 -6.06 74.23 -14.11
CA SER A 666 -6.82 73.71 -12.94
C SER A 666 -7.20 72.22 -13.09
N THR A 667 -7.01 71.32 -12.13
CA THR A 667 -6.55 71.36 -10.71
C THR A 667 -5.48 70.26 -10.49
N GLY A 668 -4.53 70.30 -9.55
CA GLY A 668 -4.73 70.41 -8.08
C GLY A 668 -5.12 69.03 -7.50
N GLY A 669 -4.35 68.38 -6.62
CA GLY A 669 -3.04 68.74 -6.05
C GLY A 669 -2.60 67.77 -4.93
N THR A 670 -1.52 68.11 -4.22
CA THR A 670 -0.96 67.44 -3.00
C THR A 670 -0.49 65.96 -3.12
N GLY A 671 0.69 65.56 -2.65
CA GLY A 671 1.85 66.33 -2.17
C GLY A 671 2.71 65.57 -1.12
N ASN A 672 4.04 65.81 -1.14
CA ASN A 672 5.06 65.35 -0.17
C ASN A 672 5.29 63.83 -0.03
N ALA A 673 6.43 63.34 0.51
CA ALA A 673 7.82 63.84 0.58
C ALA A 673 8.75 62.73 1.18
N GLY A 674 10.07 62.88 1.03
CA GLY A 674 11.09 61.97 1.62
C GLY A 674 11.62 60.95 0.59
N ALA A 675 12.87 60.93 0.11
CA ALA A 675 14.20 61.39 0.54
C ALA A 675 15.05 60.36 1.32
N GLY A 676 16.34 60.28 0.95
CA GLY A 676 17.24 59.14 1.21
C GLY A 676 17.18 58.12 0.05
N GLY A 677 18.26 57.62 -0.55
CA GLY A 677 19.69 57.70 -0.21
C GLY A 677 20.12 56.53 0.71
N SER A 678 21.29 55.90 0.54
CA SER A 678 22.37 56.06 -0.46
C SER A 678 23.33 54.84 -0.45
N GLY A 679 24.16 54.67 -1.47
CA GLY A 679 25.25 53.67 -1.54
C GLY A 679 25.16 52.75 -2.78
N ASN A 680 26.15 52.52 -3.66
CA ASN A 680 27.64 52.46 -3.56
C ASN A 680 28.13 51.14 -2.92
N SER A 681 28.99 50.29 -3.52
CA SER A 681 29.65 50.29 -4.86
C SER A 681 30.39 48.95 -5.14
N GLY A 682 30.91 48.78 -6.36
CA GLY A 682 31.91 47.75 -6.74
C GLY A 682 31.29 46.61 -7.58
N ALA A 683 31.69 46.33 -8.83
CA ALA A 683 33.03 46.10 -9.43
C ALA A 683 33.67 44.76 -8.99
N GLY A 684 34.21 43.93 -9.90
CA GLY A 684 34.28 44.04 -11.37
C GLY A 684 35.26 43.01 -11.97
N GLY A 685 35.37 42.95 -13.31
CA GLY A 685 36.18 41.98 -14.05
C GLY A 685 35.38 40.72 -14.43
N ASN A 686 35.05 40.37 -15.68
CA ASN A 686 35.54 40.64 -17.06
C ASN A 686 36.55 39.61 -17.62
N ALA A 687 36.36 39.29 -18.92
CA ALA A 687 37.18 38.51 -19.86
C ALA A 687 37.31 36.98 -19.64
N GLY A 688 37.21 36.21 -20.73
CA GLY A 688 37.42 34.75 -20.74
C GLY A 688 36.80 34.00 -21.93
N ASP A 689 37.19 34.30 -23.17
CA ASP A 689 36.66 33.66 -24.39
C ASP A 689 37.04 32.17 -24.58
N GLY A 690 36.20 31.45 -25.33
CA GLY A 690 36.71 30.74 -26.52
C GLY A 690 36.42 29.24 -26.70
N GLY A 691 36.05 28.86 -27.94
CA GLY A 691 35.93 27.46 -28.42
C GLY A 691 34.53 26.86 -28.26
N SER A 692 33.75 26.48 -29.28
CA SER A 692 34.05 25.80 -30.56
C SER A 692 34.66 24.40 -30.35
N ASN A 693 34.23 23.33 -31.04
CA ASN A 693 33.70 23.29 -32.42
C ASN A 693 32.67 22.15 -32.68
N SER A 694 32.19 22.06 -33.94
CA SER A 694 30.98 21.38 -34.45
C SER A 694 31.04 19.87 -34.79
N SER A 695 29.85 19.34 -35.19
CA SER A 695 29.51 18.08 -35.90
C SER A 695 29.30 16.82 -35.04
N GLY A 696 28.32 15.93 -35.27
CA GLY A 696 27.31 15.77 -36.35
C GLY A 696 27.51 14.43 -37.11
N GLY A 697 26.50 13.62 -37.46
CA GLY A 697 25.06 13.60 -37.14
C GLY A 697 24.27 12.61 -38.05
N SER A 698 23.25 11.90 -37.52
CA SER A 698 22.29 10.96 -38.21
C SER A 698 22.86 9.71 -38.93
N GLY A 699 22.13 8.60 -39.16
CA GLY A 699 20.82 8.13 -38.64
C GLY A 699 20.12 7.05 -39.52
N ASN A 700 19.44 6.05 -38.90
CA ASN A 700 18.48 5.05 -39.49
C ASN A 700 18.97 4.07 -40.60
N SER A 701 18.32 2.92 -40.92
CA SER A 701 17.42 1.94 -40.20
C SER A 701 17.14 0.69 -41.11
N SER A 702 16.27 -0.28 -40.69
CA SER A 702 15.69 -1.44 -41.45
C SER A 702 16.58 -2.72 -41.64
N SER A 703 16.11 -3.98 -41.84
CA SER A 703 14.78 -4.67 -41.65
C SER A 703 14.79 -6.23 -41.82
N THR A 704 13.82 -6.94 -41.19
CA THR A 704 13.09 -8.21 -41.60
C THR A 704 13.76 -9.62 -41.79
N GLY A 705 13.14 -10.70 -41.21
CA GLY A 705 13.31 -12.16 -41.52
C GLY A 705 13.71 -13.06 -40.30
N GLY A 706 13.53 -14.40 -40.21
CA GLY A 706 12.76 -15.45 -40.94
C GLY A 706 13.53 -16.82 -41.07
N SER A 707 13.00 -18.08 -41.02
CA SER A 707 11.72 -18.68 -40.58
C SER A 707 11.70 -20.26 -40.67
N VAL A 708 10.71 -20.95 -40.02
CA VAL A 708 10.15 -22.35 -40.17
C VAL A 708 10.90 -23.70 -39.87
N SER A 709 10.41 -24.42 -38.83
CA SER A 709 9.81 -25.81 -38.82
C SER A 709 10.56 -27.17 -38.67
N ALA A 710 9.81 -28.15 -38.10
CA ALA A 710 9.89 -29.66 -38.12
C ALA A 710 10.86 -30.41 -37.15
N GLY A 711 10.55 -31.61 -36.59
CA GLY A 711 9.37 -32.50 -36.67
C GLY A 711 9.35 -33.66 -35.62
N GLY A 712 8.38 -34.60 -35.66
CA GLY A 712 8.19 -35.74 -34.70
C GLY A 712 9.06 -37.00 -34.98
N SER A 713 8.87 -38.23 -34.43
CA SER A 713 7.90 -38.89 -33.50
C SER A 713 8.59 -40.15 -32.84
N VAL A 714 8.08 -41.27 -32.27
CA VAL A 714 6.86 -42.14 -32.39
C VAL A 714 6.42 -42.74 -31.00
N SER A 715 6.16 -44.05 -30.81
CA SER A 715 5.50 -44.66 -29.61
C SER A 715 5.86 -46.14 -29.28
N ALA A 716 5.71 -46.56 -28.00
CA ALA A 716 5.59 -47.94 -27.45
C ALA A 716 5.27 -47.90 -25.92
N GLY A 717 4.78 -48.94 -25.21
CA GLY A 717 4.12 -50.19 -25.61
C GLY A 717 4.44 -51.46 -24.75
N GLY A 718 3.60 -51.86 -23.78
CA GLY A 718 3.69 -53.19 -23.11
C GLY A 718 3.00 -53.35 -21.72
N SER A 719 2.64 -54.58 -21.31
CA SER A 719 1.90 -54.89 -20.05
C SER A 719 2.24 -56.28 -19.45
N VAL A 720 2.13 -56.47 -18.10
CA VAL A 720 2.09 -57.78 -17.38
C VAL A 720 1.32 -57.64 -16.05
N SER A 721 0.70 -58.73 -15.53
CA SER A 721 -0.09 -58.76 -14.29
C SER A 721 0.04 -60.07 -13.48
N ALA A 722 0.23 -59.98 -12.15
CA ALA A 722 -0.02 -61.01 -11.10
C ALA A 722 0.33 -60.41 -9.71
N GLY A 723 -0.17 -60.84 -8.55
CA GLY A 723 -1.15 -61.89 -8.23
C GLY A 723 -0.70 -62.76 -7.04
N GLY A 724 -1.42 -62.77 -5.90
CA GLY A 724 -1.12 -63.67 -4.77
C GLY A 724 -1.76 -63.27 -3.42
N SER A 725 -2.52 -64.20 -2.82
CA SER A 725 -3.23 -64.05 -1.54
C SER A 725 -2.82 -65.13 -0.53
N VAL A 726 -2.97 -64.86 0.78
CA VAL A 726 -3.22 -65.77 1.93
C VAL A 726 -3.02 -64.93 3.22
N SER A 727 -3.85 -64.83 4.28
CA SER A 727 -4.99 -65.58 4.87
C SER A 727 -4.63 -66.29 6.19
N ALA A 728 -5.49 -66.11 7.21
CA ALA A 728 -5.48 -66.70 8.56
C ALA A 728 -4.36 -66.24 9.54
N GLY A 729 -4.59 -66.18 10.86
CA GLY A 729 -5.90 -66.28 11.55
C GLY A 729 -5.84 -66.52 13.07
N GLY A 730 -6.81 -65.94 13.79
CA GLY A 730 -7.18 -66.21 15.20
C GLY A 730 -6.28 -65.60 16.29
N SER A 731 -6.68 -65.52 17.57
CA SER A 731 -8.00 -65.48 18.27
C SER A 731 -7.77 -65.79 19.77
N VAL A 732 -8.69 -65.40 20.67
CA VAL A 732 -8.72 -65.74 22.12
C VAL A 732 -7.61 -65.02 22.93
N SER A 733 -7.83 -64.10 23.90
CA SER A 733 -8.89 -63.69 24.85
C SER A 733 -8.66 -64.13 26.30
N THR A 734 -9.35 -63.49 27.26
CA THR A 734 -9.21 -63.54 28.74
C THR A 734 -7.99 -62.78 29.32
N GLY A 735 -8.11 -62.14 30.49
CA GLY A 735 -9.31 -61.84 31.26
C GLY A 735 -9.07 -61.39 32.71
N GLY A 736 -9.87 -60.41 33.18
CA GLY A 736 -9.97 -59.95 34.57
C GLY A 736 -8.86 -59.01 35.06
N SER A 737 -8.99 -58.22 36.14
CA SER A 737 -10.13 -57.51 36.77
C SER A 737 -9.74 -57.13 38.22
N ALA A 738 -9.93 -55.85 38.60
CA ALA A 738 -9.98 -55.32 39.98
C ALA A 738 -8.73 -55.42 40.89
N GLY A 739 -8.59 -54.46 41.82
CA GLY A 739 -7.54 -54.46 42.86
C GLY A 739 -7.12 -53.08 43.38
N THR A 740 -7.95 -52.42 44.18
CA THR A 740 -7.77 -51.03 44.64
C THR A 740 -6.72 -50.80 45.74
N SER A 741 -6.12 -49.60 45.73
CA SER A 741 -5.81 -48.71 46.87
C SER A 741 -4.41 -48.67 47.54
N ASN A 742 -4.00 -47.42 47.77
CA ASN A 742 -3.17 -46.84 48.85
C ASN A 742 -1.67 -47.19 48.98
N GLY A 743 -0.83 -46.17 48.84
CA GLY A 743 0.58 -46.13 49.24
C GLY A 743 1.30 -44.90 48.67
N ALA A 744 1.43 -43.83 49.44
CA ALA A 744 1.98 -42.55 48.95
C ALA A 744 3.50 -42.45 49.13
N ASN A 745 4.16 -41.66 48.29
CA ASN A 745 5.17 -40.70 48.76
C ASN A 745 5.24 -39.47 47.84
N THR A 746 5.74 -38.35 48.37
CA THR A 746 5.83 -37.04 47.71
C THR A 746 7.22 -36.76 47.16
N ASP A 747 7.32 -35.93 46.12
CA ASP A 747 8.33 -34.87 46.01
C ASP A 747 7.81 -33.75 45.08
N ASP A 748 7.93 -32.49 45.53
CA ASP A 748 7.59 -31.26 44.80
C ASP A 748 8.87 -30.42 44.64
N SER A 749 9.05 -29.81 43.47
CA SER A 749 10.14 -28.86 43.23
C SER A 749 9.74 -27.75 42.24
N SER A 750 8.53 -27.22 42.40
CA SER A 750 8.09 -26.02 41.68
C SER A 750 8.84 -24.75 42.14
N VAL A 751 9.55 -24.09 41.22
CA VAL A 751 10.26 -22.83 41.49
C VAL A 751 9.47 -21.65 40.91
N LYS A 752 8.90 -20.82 41.79
CA LYS A 752 8.25 -19.54 41.41
C LYS A 752 9.20 -18.38 41.68
N CYS A 753 9.39 -17.51 40.68
CA CYS A 753 10.10 -16.24 40.85
C CYS A 753 9.09 -15.11 41.11
N TYR A 754 9.32 -14.31 42.15
CA TYR A 754 8.65 -13.04 42.38
C TYR A 754 9.60 -11.89 42.02
N CYS A 755 9.09 -10.88 41.32
CA CYS A 755 9.81 -9.62 41.13
C CYS A 755 9.55 -8.67 42.32
N SER A 756 10.59 -7.99 42.79
CA SER A 756 10.48 -6.93 43.80
C SER A 756 11.36 -5.74 43.42
N THR A 757 10.74 -4.61 43.09
CA THR A 757 11.42 -3.34 42.82
C THR A 757 11.75 -2.59 44.12
N PRO A 758 12.91 -1.93 44.19
CA PRO A 758 12.95 -0.67 44.92
C PRO A 758 13.77 0.45 44.24
N GLY A 759 13.16 1.65 44.17
CA GLY A 759 13.80 2.91 44.58
C GLY A 759 14.90 3.52 43.70
N ALA A 760 14.66 4.76 43.24
CA ALA A 760 15.71 5.60 42.67
C ALA A 760 16.73 6.04 43.74
N GLY A 761 18.02 6.10 43.38
CA GLY A 761 19.12 6.52 44.26
C GLY A 761 20.36 6.97 43.49
N SER A 762 20.87 8.14 43.80
CA SER A 762 21.88 8.87 43.01
C SER A 762 23.35 8.51 43.30
N ALA A 763 24.17 8.65 42.25
CA ALA A 763 25.54 9.20 42.24
C ALA A 763 26.81 8.33 42.50
N SER A 764 27.78 8.61 41.62
CA SER A 764 29.23 8.76 41.85
C SER A 764 30.16 7.56 42.15
N SER A 765 31.03 7.31 41.16
CA SER A 765 32.50 7.16 41.24
C SER A 765 33.18 5.94 41.89
N SER A 766 34.11 5.36 41.10
CA SER A 766 35.41 4.76 41.50
C SER A 766 35.41 3.41 42.23
N ALA A 767 36.48 2.58 42.22
CA ALA A 767 37.51 2.28 41.21
C ALA A 767 38.36 1.04 41.64
N LEU A 768 39.11 0.43 40.71
CA LEU A 768 40.17 -0.60 40.92
C LEU A 768 39.72 -1.98 41.46
N GLY A 769 40.49 -3.06 41.19
CA GLY A 769 40.29 -4.35 41.89
C GLY A 769 40.63 -5.68 41.20
N THR A 770 41.76 -5.79 40.48
CA THR A 770 42.54 -7.03 40.18
C THR A 770 41.88 -8.42 40.32
N TRP A 771 41.75 -9.17 39.21
CA TRP A 771 41.46 -10.61 39.23
C TRP A 771 42.73 -11.47 39.37
N VAL A 772 42.62 -12.61 40.06
CA VAL A 772 43.66 -13.65 40.21
C VAL A 772 43.18 -14.96 39.58
N LEU A 773 44.05 -15.65 38.84
CA LEU A 773 43.71 -16.96 38.23
C LEU A 773 43.67 -18.08 39.28
N GLY A 774 42.68 -18.96 39.15
CA GLY A 774 42.65 -20.29 39.77
C GLY A 774 42.20 -21.35 38.77
N PHE A 775 43.11 -22.25 38.36
CA PHE A 775 42.80 -23.40 37.52
C PHE A 775 42.47 -24.63 38.38
N VAL A 776 41.37 -25.33 38.07
CA VAL A 776 41.17 -26.75 38.40
C VAL A 776 40.60 -27.45 37.16
N VAL A 777 41.00 -28.71 36.94
CA VAL A 777 40.79 -29.47 35.70
C VAL A 777 39.57 -30.41 35.81
N ALA A 778 38.81 -30.54 34.72
CA ALA A 778 37.82 -31.61 34.53
C ALA A 778 38.27 -32.57 33.41
N GLY A 779 37.99 -33.88 33.58
CA GLY A 779 38.49 -34.95 32.71
C GLY A 779 37.59 -35.34 31.53
N ALA A 780 38.11 -36.16 30.61
CA ALA A 780 37.44 -36.59 29.38
C ALA A 780 36.52 -37.82 29.56
N GLY A 781 35.53 -38.02 28.65
CA GLY A 781 34.58 -39.13 28.78
C GLY A 781 33.64 -39.46 27.60
N LEU A 782 34.18 -39.83 26.43
CA LEU A 782 33.56 -40.60 25.31
C LEU A 782 32.14 -40.25 24.77
N ALA A 783 32.05 -40.13 23.44
CA ALA A 783 30.78 -40.19 22.70
C ALA A 783 30.24 -41.63 22.52
N ARG A 784 28.92 -41.78 22.31
CA ARG A 784 28.30 -43.01 21.76
C ARG A 784 27.24 -42.71 20.69
N ARG A 785 27.08 -43.66 19.76
CA ARG A 785 26.21 -43.58 18.58
C ARG A 785 24.77 -44.00 18.88
N ARG A 786 23.82 -43.51 18.05
CA ARG A 786 22.46 -44.05 17.91
C ARG A 786 22.47 -45.59 17.78
N LYS A 787 21.52 -46.26 18.43
CA LYS A 787 21.06 -47.60 18.05
C LYS A 787 19.53 -47.69 18.20
N THR A 788 18.86 -47.97 17.11
CA THR A 788 17.52 -48.56 17.12
C THR A 788 17.57 -49.96 17.72
N ARG A 789 16.47 -50.40 18.34
CA ARG A 789 16.25 -51.81 18.69
C ARG A 789 14.76 -52.13 18.64
N ALA A 790 14.39 -53.10 17.80
CA ALA A 790 13.10 -53.77 17.88
C ALA A 790 13.06 -54.72 19.08
N ALA A 791 11.85 -55.08 19.52
CA ALA A 791 11.63 -55.97 20.65
C ALA A 791 11.91 -57.45 20.32
N ALA A 792 12.27 -58.22 21.34
CA ALA A 792 12.24 -59.68 21.35
C ALA A 792 11.91 -60.16 22.78
N ARG A 793 11.10 -61.23 22.87
CA ARG A 793 10.51 -61.74 24.11
C ARG A 793 11.54 -62.37 25.07
N LEU A 794 11.20 -62.40 26.36
CA LEU A 794 11.29 -63.60 27.21
C LEU A 794 10.44 -63.40 28.50
N SER A 795 9.97 -64.53 29.07
CA SER A 795 8.95 -64.67 30.12
C SER A 795 7.67 -63.86 29.87
#